data_AF-A0A3R6J3J9-F1
#
_entry.id   AF-A0A3R6J3J9-F1
#
_cell.length_a   1.000
_cell.length_b   1.000
_cell.length_c   1.000
_cell.angle_alpha   90.00
_cell.angle_beta   90.00
_cell.angle_gamma   90.00
#
_symmetry.space_group_name_H-M   'P 1'
#
loop_
_entity.id
_entity.type
_entity.pdbx_description
1 polymer ?
#
loop_
_entity_poly.entity_id
_entity_poly.type
_entity_poly.pdbx_seq_one_letter_code
_entity_poly.pdbx_strand_id
1 'polypeptide(L)'
;MQKGTIKAIVLPVVFVLAVIIFSFMTNQTNKDLTTEMSEATLPVLTLYDGKTAINELYGYTEKMDAAYMRDTITPIGEDRLLPVTVKTYQTAVDKISYEIRSLDAKRLIANADVTSYTENKGMISMELPIQNLLEENEEYLLVIQLESGDRMIYYYTRIIESQNSYVSECIDFVRQFNDTTFDSEKAASLSTYMEKTIGDNTTLQYVTLNNSLNQVSWAEFHGTRLTTPVPSVKEITPTYNVIVLDYVVTRVGQNGQSEYYNVEEYYRVRYTNTRMYLLNFERTMEEIFRGENDSISGNSILLGIRSKDVEYQTNESGKVVTFVQEGELWSYNQEANTLAKVFSFRGYEGVDDRENYGEHDIKIVNIDEAGSIDYIVYGYMNRGIHEGTVGIAVYHYDSLANTNEEQVFIPSSQSYEVMKSELGQLMYVTESGAFYIMVDGNVYGIDLNSLDTKVLVEGLSDEAVAISESNRFLAWVDPSAVRGSDTIHMIDFVTEKVTDVTGSASDYVKPLGFMQEDFVYGVAKSADVVVDAAGNTLFPMYQVKIMDTSSEEHEILKTYEKPGYYVQNITISGYTIYLNRIQNNGTAYVDADQDMIMNREGDSLKVVDIATKNTDEKETQVLITLQDEAKKKTPKILTPKETILEQKREVSLKEEKDNNRYYVYVKGEVVLTTDSVSDAIIAANSQMGVVIGENQQYVWKRSRKTAQAAFNDIVVGEEDSGAGSIAQCVNAILEKEEINISVSALISQGETPKQILLNTLKDATVLDLTGCTVDEILYYVSNGYPVFAMTGSNDAVLVVGYDANNVVLYDPAVGQTYKRTTADADEMFFNAGNIFFTYQK
;
A
#
# COMPACT_ATOMS: atom_id res chain seq x y z
N MET A 1 -71.73 49.04 11.08
CA MET A 1 -70.79 48.52 10.06
C MET A 1 -71.45 47.36 9.32
N GLN A 2 -71.49 47.42 7.99
CA GLN A 2 -72.09 46.34 7.17
C GLN A 2 -71.24 45.08 7.28
N LYS A 3 -71.90 43.91 7.33
CA LYS A 3 -71.24 42.58 7.47
C LYS A 3 -70.14 42.31 6.43
N GLY A 4 -70.14 43.01 5.29
CA GLY A 4 -69.08 42.94 4.28
C GLY A 4 -67.75 43.59 4.72
N THR A 5 -67.78 44.71 5.45
CA THR A 5 -66.57 45.42 5.89
C THR A 5 -65.83 44.65 6.98
N ILE A 6 -66.56 43.94 7.85
CA ILE A 6 -65.97 43.07 8.88
C ILE A 6 -65.30 41.86 8.22
N LYS A 7 -65.93 41.25 7.21
CA LYS A 7 -65.33 40.14 6.46
C LYS A 7 -64.06 40.56 5.69
N ALA A 8 -64.04 41.77 5.11
CA ALA A 8 -62.89 42.29 4.38
C ALA A 8 -61.65 42.55 5.25
N ILE A 9 -61.81 42.75 6.56
CA ILE A 9 -60.70 42.95 7.51
C ILE A 9 -60.32 41.65 8.20
N VAL A 10 -61.31 40.82 8.57
CA VAL A 10 -61.05 39.58 9.32
C VAL A 10 -60.38 38.52 8.43
N LEU A 11 -60.74 38.40 7.15
CA LEU A 11 -60.11 37.42 6.26
C LEU A 11 -58.59 37.60 6.09
N PRO A 12 -58.07 38.80 5.77
CA PRO A 12 -56.62 38.99 5.65
C PRO A 12 -55.91 38.82 6.99
N VAL A 13 -56.52 39.20 8.12
CA VAL A 13 -55.94 38.97 9.45
C VAL A 13 -55.85 37.48 9.78
N VAL A 14 -56.90 36.71 9.49
CA VAL A 14 -56.91 35.25 9.67
C VAL A 14 -55.92 34.57 8.72
N PHE A 15 -55.81 35.05 7.48
CA PHE A 15 -54.83 34.55 6.52
C PHE A 15 -53.39 34.82 6.99
N VAL A 16 -53.08 36.02 7.46
CA VAL A 16 -51.75 36.36 7.99
C VAL A 16 -51.45 35.56 9.26
N LEU A 17 -52.42 35.40 10.17
CA LEU A 17 -52.25 34.55 11.35
C LEU A 17 -52.05 33.08 10.98
N ALA A 18 -52.78 32.56 9.99
CA ALA A 18 -52.61 31.20 9.50
C ALA A 18 -51.22 31.02 8.87
N VAL A 19 -50.73 31.99 8.09
CA VAL A 19 -49.38 31.97 7.50
C VAL A 19 -48.30 32.04 8.58
N ILE A 20 -48.47 32.88 9.62
CA ILE A 20 -47.52 32.96 10.74
C ILE A 20 -47.51 31.65 11.52
N ILE A 21 -48.68 31.07 11.82
CA ILE A 21 -48.78 29.80 12.54
C ILE A 21 -48.21 28.66 11.70
N PHE A 22 -48.55 28.56 10.40
CA PHE A 22 -47.94 27.56 9.51
C PHE A 22 -46.43 27.79 9.40
N SER A 23 -45.95 29.02 9.24
CA SER A 23 -44.52 29.31 9.17
C SER A 23 -43.80 28.91 10.47
N PHE A 24 -44.40 29.11 11.64
CA PHE A 24 -43.83 28.68 12.92
C PHE A 24 -43.88 27.16 13.10
N MET A 25 -44.96 26.51 12.65
CA MET A 25 -45.12 25.05 12.76
C MET A 25 -44.21 24.31 11.76
N THR A 26 -44.05 24.83 10.54
CA THR A 26 -43.17 24.24 9.51
C THR A 26 -41.69 24.55 9.78
N ASN A 27 -41.33 25.72 10.35
CA ASN A 27 -39.94 26.03 10.75
C ASN A 27 -39.51 25.36 12.06
N GLN A 28 -40.42 24.90 12.92
CA GLN A 28 -40.03 24.15 14.13
C GLN A 28 -39.71 22.67 13.85
N THR A 29 -40.14 22.13 12.71
CA THR A 29 -39.86 20.73 12.31
C THR A 29 -38.65 20.58 11.38
N ASN A 30 -38.22 21.63 10.68
CA ASN A 30 -37.03 21.58 9.83
C ASN A 30 -35.89 22.32 10.51
N LYS A 31 -35.23 21.67 11.47
CA LYS A 31 -33.83 22.03 11.75
C LYS A 31 -33.06 21.79 10.46
N ASP A 32 -32.25 22.76 10.04
CA ASP A 32 -31.26 22.51 9.00
C ASP A 32 -30.24 21.54 9.60
N LEU A 33 -30.34 20.26 9.23
CA LEU A 33 -29.51 19.16 9.73
C LEU A 33 -28.26 18.97 8.86
N THR A 34 -27.85 20.01 8.12
CA THR A 34 -26.70 19.97 7.23
C THR A 34 -25.66 21.03 7.59
N THR A 35 -24.38 20.70 7.40
CA THR A 35 -23.23 21.59 7.64
C THR A 35 -22.21 21.48 6.52
N GLU A 36 -21.30 22.44 6.43
CA GLU A 36 -20.07 22.30 5.64
C GLU A 36 -19.02 21.57 6.49
N MET A 37 -18.16 20.80 5.82
CA MET A 37 -17.02 20.14 6.45
C MET A 37 -16.11 21.19 7.10
N SER A 38 -15.67 20.95 8.33
CA SER A 38 -14.80 21.90 9.04
C SER A 38 -13.41 22.00 8.40
N GLU A 39 -12.83 23.20 8.36
CA GLU A 39 -11.48 23.48 7.83
C GLU A 39 -10.38 22.76 8.60
N ALA A 40 -9.23 22.49 7.96
CA ALA A 40 -8.07 21.94 8.65
C ALA A 40 -7.56 22.92 9.72
N THR A 41 -7.25 22.41 10.90
CA THR A 41 -6.77 23.14 12.08
C THR A 41 -5.40 22.68 12.57
N LEU A 42 -4.97 21.45 12.25
CA LEU A 42 -3.77 20.90 12.86
C LEU A 42 -2.47 21.61 12.43
N PRO A 43 -1.50 21.79 13.36
CA PRO A 43 -0.17 22.27 13.03
C PRO A 43 0.61 21.29 12.14
N VAL A 44 1.52 21.82 11.34
CA VAL A 44 2.50 21.04 10.55
C VAL A 44 3.89 21.27 11.13
N LEU A 45 4.66 20.19 11.26
CA LEU A 45 6.01 20.20 11.83
C LEU A 45 7.03 19.97 10.71
N THR A 46 8.14 20.72 10.71
CA THR A 46 9.25 20.54 9.77
C THR A 46 10.55 20.28 10.53
N LEU A 47 11.27 19.23 10.17
CA LEU A 47 12.59 18.90 10.72
C LEU A 47 13.71 19.55 9.88
N TYR A 48 14.93 19.54 10.40
CA TYR A 48 16.07 20.17 9.71
C TYR A 48 17.33 19.32 9.79
N ASP A 49 18.02 19.21 8.66
CA ASP A 49 19.43 18.84 8.60
C ASP A 49 20.27 20.13 8.59
N GLY A 50 20.78 20.49 9.77
CA GLY A 50 21.44 21.77 10.01
C GLY A 50 20.51 22.96 9.76
N LYS A 51 20.55 23.53 8.55
CA LYS A 51 19.70 24.68 8.14
C LYS A 51 18.74 24.34 6.99
N THR A 52 18.84 23.14 6.45
CA THR A 52 18.02 22.70 5.34
C THR A 52 16.78 22.02 5.91
N ALA A 53 15.60 22.55 5.56
CA ALA A 53 14.34 21.92 5.92
C ALA A 53 14.23 20.55 5.24
N ILE A 54 13.84 19.54 6.01
CA ILE A 54 13.55 18.17 5.56
C ILE A 54 12.37 17.64 6.35
N ASN A 55 11.71 16.59 5.84
CA ASN A 55 10.68 15.82 6.55
C ASN A 55 9.60 16.71 7.17
N GLU A 56 8.56 17.03 6.38
CA GLU A 56 7.34 17.63 6.90
C GLU A 56 6.44 16.54 7.49
N LEU A 57 5.99 16.73 8.73
CA LEU A 57 5.17 15.78 9.47
C LEU A 57 3.79 16.36 9.76
N TYR A 58 2.78 15.53 9.56
CA TYR A 58 1.37 15.82 9.84
C TYR A 58 0.95 15.23 11.19
N GLY A 59 0.02 15.90 11.86
CA GLY A 59 -0.34 15.61 13.25
C GLY A 59 -1.42 14.54 13.38
N TYR A 60 -1.18 13.52 14.19
CA TYR A 60 -2.15 12.50 14.54
C TYR A 60 -2.82 12.85 15.86
N THR A 61 -4.13 12.68 15.98
CA THR A 61 -4.88 13.11 17.18
C THR A 61 -5.35 11.96 18.03
N GLU A 62 -5.18 10.75 17.49
CA GLU A 62 -5.13 9.51 18.24
C GLU A 62 -3.71 8.98 18.25
N LYS A 63 -3.36 8.22 19.29
CA LYS A 63 -2.02 7.64 19.39
C LYS A 63 -1.91 6.42 18.47
N MET A 64 -1.07 6.53 17.46
CA MET A 64 -0.75 5.43 16.53
C MET A 64 0.08 4.34 17.22
N ASP A 65 -0.04 3.11 16.72
CA ASP A 65 0.93 2.06 17.04
C ASP A 65 2.24 2.41 16.33
N ALA A 66 3.21 2.84 17.13
CA ALA A 66 4.44 3.38 16.62
C ALA A 66 5.24 2.35 15.80
N ALA A 67 4.97 1.04 15.94
CA ALA A 67 5.56 -0.01 15.09
C ALA A 67 5.09 0.06 13.62
N TYR A 68 3.96 0.70 13.32
CA TYR A 68 3.50 0.92 11.94
C TYR A 68 3.83 2.32 11.39
N MET A 69 4.53 3.15 12.17
CA MET A 69 4.88 4.53 11.82
C MET A 69 6.34 4.65 11.37
N ARG A 70 6.62 4.32 10.10
CA ARG A 70 7.99 4.30 9.53
C ARG A 70 8.36 5.55 8.72
N ASP A 71 7.44 6.04 7.89
CA ASP A 71 7.54 7.13 6.90
C ASP A 71 8.96 7.71 6.67
N THR A 72 9.34 8.76 7.40
CA THR A 72 10.62 9.48 7.22
C THR A 72 11.70 9.06 8.22
N ILE A 73 12.96 9.29 7.85
CA ILE A 73 14.13 9.15 8.72
C ILE A 73 14.96 10.45 8.71
N THR A 74 15.37 10.88 9.90
CA THR A 74 16.04 12.16 10.11
C THR A 74 17.47 11.94 10.61
N PRO A 75 18.51 12.45 9.91
CA PRO A 75 19.88 12.35 10.39
C PRO A 75 20.09 13.25 11.60
N ILE A 76 20.83 12.77 12.59
CA ILE A 76 21.24 13.54 13.76
C ILE A 76 22.71 13.94 13.60
N GLY A 77 22.99 15.24 13.71
CA GLY A 77 24.34 15.78 13.65
C GLY A 77 25.18 15.44 14.88
N GLU A 78 26.50 15.67 14.80
CA GLU A 78 27.45 15.39 15.90
C GLU A 78 27.15 16.21 17.19
N ASP A 79 26.49 17.35 17.06
CA ASP A 79 26.06 18.17 18.20
C ASP A 79 24.83 17.61 18.93
N ARG A 80 24.16 16.60 18.33
CA ARG A 80 22.95 15.93 18.83
C ARG A 80 21.82 16.90 19.16
N LEU A 81 21.75 18.00 18.41
CA LEU A 81 20.64 18.94 18.45
C LEU A 81 19.83 18.77 17.18
N LEU A 82 18.55 18.44 17.31
CA LEU A 82 17.64 18.34 16.18
C LEU A 82 16.79 19.61 16.08
N PRO A 83 17.02 20.50 15.09
CA PRO A 83 16.20 21.70 14.93
C PRO A 83 14.84 21.33 14.34
N VAL A 84 13.79 21.96 14.88
CA VAL A 84 12.39 21.71 14.51
C VAL A 84 11.63 23.03 14.44
N THR A 85 10.75 23.16 13.45
CA THR A 85 9.75 24.23 13.41
C THR A 85 8.34 23.67 13.39
N VAL A 86 7.40 24.42 13.97
CA VAL A 86 5.96 24.09 13.96
C VAL A 86 5.20 25.29 13.41
N LYS A 87 4.51 25.09 12.29
CA LYS A 87 3.55 26.05 11.73
C LYS A 87 2.19 25.78 12.35
N THR A 88 1.77 26.65 13.25
CA THR A 88 0.62 26.44 14.15
C THR A 88 -0.74 26.60 13.49
N TYR A 89 -0.85 27.32 12.37
CA TYR A 89 -2.13 27.67 11.74
C TYR A 89 -3.18 28.24 12.71
N GLN A 90 -2.73 29.04 13.69
CA GLN A 90 -3.56 29.64 14.75
C GLN A 90 -4.02 28.67 15.85
N THR A 91 -3.64 27.40 15.78
CA THR A 91 -3.85 26.43 16.86
C THR A 91 -2.89 26.75 18.01
N ALA A 92 -3.45 26.89 19.22
CA ALA A 92 -2.65 27.13 20.42
C ALA A 92 -1.81 25.90 20.76
N VAL A 93 -0.57 26.11 21.20
CA VAL A 93 0.32 25.04 21.66
C VAL A 93 0.68 25.33 23.11
N ASP A 94 0.12 24.54 24.02
CA ASP A 94 0.27 24.72 25.46
C ASP A 94 1.54 24.05 25.99
N LYS A 95 1.90 22.89 25.42
CA LYS A 95 3.06 22.12 25.80
C LYS A 95 3.65 21.40 24.59
N ILE A 96 4.98 21.22 24.62
CA ILE A 96 5.72 20.42 23.64
C ILE A 96 6.58 19.41 24.41
N SER A 97 6.52 18.14 24.01
CA SER A 97 7.36 17.06 24.54
C SER A 97 7.79 16.12 23.42
N TYR A 98 8.79 15.28 23.68
CA TYR A 98 9.18 14.23 22.75
C TYR A 98 9.60 12.95 23.47
N GLU A 99 9.44 11.81 22.79
CA GLU A 99 9.88 10.49 23.21
C GLU A 99 10.80 9.88 22.14
N ILE A 100 11.86 9.19 22.57
CA ILE A 100 12.71 8.36 21.71
C ILE A 100 12.58 6.92 22.17
N ARG A 101 12.32 6.01 21.24
CA ARG A 101 12.08 4.58 21.51
C ARG A 101 12.87 3.71 20.54
N SER A 102 13.09 2.44 20.89
CA SER A 102 13.46 1.42 19.90
C SER A 102 12.41 1.33 18.79
N LEU A 103 12.81 0.81 17.61
CA LEU A 103 11.92 0.64 16.45
C LEU A 103 10.67 -0.21 16.74
N ASP A 104 10.78 -1.19 17.64
CA ASP A 104 9.64 -2.01 18.10
C ASP A 104 8.71 -1.27 19.10
N ALA A 105 9.02 -0.01 19.42
CA ALA A 105 8.39 0.83 20.42
C ALA A 105 8.39 0.30 21.87
N LYS A 106 9.04 -0.85 22.17
CA LYS A 106 9.01 -1.50 23.49
C LYS A 106 9.96 -0.83 24.49
N ARG A 107 11.17 -0.45 24.06
CA ARG A 107 12.21 0.16 24.92
C ARG A 107 12.17 1.68 24.81
N LEU A 108 11.84 2.37 25.91
CA LEU A 108 11.97 3.82 26.02
C LEU A 108 13.44 4.21 26.21
N ILE A 109 13.96 5.07 25.34
CA ILE A 109 15.34 5.58 25.38
C ILE A 109 15.38 6.95 26.04
N ALA A 110 14.51 7.87 25.62
CA ALA A 110 14.42 9.22 26.18
C ALA A 110 12.98 9.73 26.21
N ASN A 111 12.65 10.59 27.18
CA ASN A 111 11.41 11.34 27.25
C ASN A 111 11.70 12.68 27.91
N ALA A 112 11.35 13.80 27.26
CA ALA A 112 11.59 15.13 27.80
C ALA A 112 10.56 16.17 27.34
N ASP A 113 10.32 17.16 28.20
CA ASP A 113 9.58 18.38 27.88
C ASP A 113 10.50 19.41 27.20
N VAL A 114 9.98 20.12 26.21
CA VAL A 114 10.70 21.19 25.50
C VAL A 114 10.27 22.55 26.06
N THR A 115 11.10 23.11 26.94
CA THR A 115 10.79 24.39 27.61
C THR A 115 11.44 25.61 26.94
N SER A 116 12.34 25.39 25.97
CA SER A 116 13.10 26.45 25.30
C SER A 116 12.75 26.48 23.82
N TYR A 117 11.85 27.38 23.44
CA TYR A 117 11.46 27.63 22.07
C TYR A 117 11.19 29.11 21.86
N THR A 118 11.13 29.52 20.60
CA THR A 118 10.73 30.87 20.20
C THR A 118 9.46 30.79 19.38
N GLU A 119 8.52 31.71 19.61
CA GLU A 119 7.29 31.79 18.86
C GLU A 119 7.19 33.16 18.18
N ASN A 120 6.93 33.16 16.87
CA ASN A 120 6.76 34.36 16.08
C ASN A 120 5.73 34.15 14.97
N LYS A 121 4.65 34.94 14.98
CA LYS A 121 3.61 34.95 13.92
C LYS A 121 3.08 33.55 13.55
N GLY A 122 2.75 32.75 14.56
CA GLY A 122 2.19 31.41 14.34
C GLY A 122 3.23 30.36 13.91
N MET A 123 4.52 30.64 14.06
CA MET A 123 5.61 29.69 13.88
C MET A 123 6.38 29.52 15.21
N ILE A 124 6.52 28.29 15.66
CA ILE A 124 7.37 27.92 16.80
C ILE A 124 8.68 27.35 16.25
N SER A 125 9.81 27.71 16.84
CA SER A 125 11.13 27.18 16.50
C SER A 125 11.84 26.70 17.76
N MET A 126 12.36 25.47 17.73
CA MET A 126 12.98 24.78 18.86
C MET A 126 14.13 23.88 18.42
N GLU A 127 14.95 23.46 19.38
CA GLU A 127 15.97 22.43 19.20
C GLU A 127 15.71 21.31 20.21
N LEU A 128 15.64 20.07 19.74
CA LEU A 128 15.46 18.89 20.58
C LEU A 128 16.85 18.34 20.96
N PRO A 129 17.22 18.34 22.25
CA PRO A 129 18.49 17.79 22.70
C PRO A 129 18.42 16.27 22.78
N ILE A 130 19.10 15.56 21.88
CA ILE A 130 19.09 14.11 21.82
C ILE A 130 20.14 13.55 22.80
N GLN A 131 19.68 12.79 23.81
CA GLN A 131 20.55 12.30 24.90
C GLN A 131 21.59 11.27 24.41
N ASN A 132 22.64 11.06 25.22
CA ASN A 132 23.81 10.23 24.88
C ASN A 132 23.55 8.71 24.91
N LEU A 133 22.38 8.27 24.47
CA LEU A 133 21.92 6.86 24.54
C LEU A 133 21.71 6.23 23.16
N LEU A 134 21.92 6.97 22.06
CA LEU A 134 21.85 6.41 20.71
C LEU A 134 23.15 5.70 20.34
N GLU A 135 23.02 4.50 19.76
CA GLU A 135 24.12 3.78 19.12
C GLU A 135 24.29 4.25 17.67
N GLU A 136 25.55 4.35 17.22
CA GLU A 136 25.87 4.81 15.87
C GLU A 136 25.32 3.85 14.81
N ASN A 137 24.67 4.40 13.78
CA ASN A 137 23.99 3.66 12.71
C ASN A 137 22.83 2.75 13.18
N GLU A 138 22.34 2.89 14.41
CA GLU A 138 21.08 2.31 14.86
C GLU A 138 19.94 3.32 14.65
N GLU A 139 18.80 2.83 14.18
CA GLU A 139 17.60 3.64 13.98
C GLU A 139 16.71 3.62 15.23
N TYR A 140 16.08 4.75 15.52
CA TYR A 140 15.16 4.90 16.65
C TYR A 140 13.90 5.64 16.21
N LEU A 141 12.78 5.37 16.87
CA LEU A 141 11.55 6.13 16.68
C LEU A 141 11.60 7.42 17.51
N LEU A 142 11.25 8.54 16.89
CA LEU A 142 11.02 9.82 17.54
C LEU A 142 9.53 10.16 17.44
N VAL A 143 8.92 10.37 18.60
CA VAL A 143 7.53 10.84 18.70
C VAL A 143 7.55 12.23 19.31
N ILE A 144 7.13 13.24 18.55
CA ILE A 144 6.96 14.62 19.04
C ILE A 144 5.48 14.82 19.38
N GLN A 145 5.20 15.47 20.50
CA GLN A 145 3.87 15.65 21.06
C GLN A 145 3.60 17.14 21.30
N LEU A 146 2.46 17.62 20.80
CA LEU A 146 1.94 18.94 21.10
C LEU A 146 0.64 18.81 21.89
N GLU A 147 0.56 19.52 23.02
CA GLU A 147 -0.67 19.66 23.80
C GLU A 147 -1.39 20.95 23.38
N SER A 148 -2.68 20.85 23.09
CA SER A 148 -3.55 21.96 22.69
C SER A 148 -4.91 21.82 23.36
N GLY A 149 -5.12 22.52 24.48
CA GLY A 149 -6.27 22.33 25.35
C GLY A 149 -6.35 20.89 25.86
N ASP A 150 -7.45 20.21 25.57
CA ASP A 150 -7.66 18.80 25.94
C ASP A 150 -7.16 17.81 24.87
N ARG A 151 -6.59 18.31 23.76
CA ARG A 151 -6.16 17.51 22.61
C ARG A 151 -4.64 17.29 22.65
N MET A 152 -4.22 16.05 22.43
CA MET A 152 -2.84 15.70 22.14
C MET A 152 -2.66 15.48 20.64
N ILE A 153 -1.56 16.00 20.09
CA ILE A 153 -1.21 15.85 18.68
C ILE A 153 0.17 15.20 18.59
N TYR A 154 0.25 14.05 17.92
CA TYR A 154 1.42 13.20 17.80
C TYR A 154 2.04 13.31 16.41
N TYR A 155 3.37 13.36 16.33
CA TYR A 155 4.12 13.38 15.08
C TYR A 155 5.19 12.29 15.16
N TYR A 156 5.33 11.51 14.09
CA TYR A 156 6.18 10.31 14.07
C TYR A 156 7.25 10.43 12.99
N THR A 157 8.48 10.04 13.32
CA THR A 157 9.59 9.90 12.37
C THR A 157 10.61 8.92 12.95
N ARG A 158 11.57 8.49 12.14
CA ARG A 158 12.78 7.81 12.62
C ARG A 158 13.94 8.78 12.74
N ILE A 159 14.90 8.47 13.60
CA ILE A 159 16.16 9.20 13.73
C ILE A 159 17.34 8.24 13.67
N ILE A 160 18.46 8.73 13.15
CA ILE A 160 19.71 7.96 13.07
C ILE A 160 20.92 8.86 13.25
N GLU A 161 21.87 8.42 14.06
CA GLU A 161 23.23 8.99 14.09
C GLU A 161 24.07 8.25 13.04
N SER A 162 23.91 8.65 11.77
CA SER A 162 24.52 7.98 10.63
C SER A 162 25.97 8.41 10.40
N GLN A 163 26.85 7.47 10.09
CA GLN A 163 28.24 7.76 9.70
C GLN A 163 28.47 7.56 8.20
N ASN A 164 29.17 8.52 7.57
CA ASN A 164 29.55 8.45 6.16
C ASN A 164 28.35 8.29 5.19
N SER A 165 27.17 8.77 5.57
CA SER A 165 25.96 8.71 4.74
C SER A 165 25.77 9.94 3.85
N TYR A 166 26.50 11.04 4.09
CA TYR A 166 26.52 12.24 3.23
C TYR A 166 25.11 12.76 2.87
N VAL A 167 24.21 12.77 3.85
CA VAL A 167 22.79 13.05 3.65
C VAL A 167 22.60 14.48 3.12
N SER A 168 23.32 15.46 3.70
CA SER A 168 23.27 16.86 3.27
C SER A 168 23.67 17.04 1.80
N GLU A 169 24.78 16.40 1.37
CA GLU A 169 25.24 16.46 -0.02
C GLU A 169 24.25 15.78 -0.98
N CYS A 170 23.60 14.70 -0.54
CA CYS A 170 22.55 14.04 -1.29
C CYS A 170 21.32 14.93 -1.47
N ILE A 171 20.88 15.63 -0.41
CA ILE A 171 19.76 16.58 -0.46
C ILE A 171 20.07 17.74 -1.42
N ASP A 172 21.26 18.33 -1.31
CA ASP A 172 21.68 19.42 -2.19
C ASP A 172 21.70 19.00 -3.66
N PHE A 173 22.19 17.79 -3.94
CA PHE A 173 22.16 17.23 -5.29
C PHE A 173 20.74 17.05 -5.82
N VAL A 174 19.83 16.49 -5.02
CA VAL A 174 18.43 16.26 -5.42
C VAL A 174 17.73 17.59 -5.73
N ARG A 175 17.89 18.61 -4.88
CA ARG A 175 17.34 19.95 -5.12
C ARG A 175 17.92 20.57 -6.39
N GLN A 176 19.22 20.44 -6.61
CA GLN A 176 19.87 20.93 -7.82
C GLN A 176 19.36 20.19 -9.07
N PHE A 177 19.17 18.87 -9.00
CA PHE A 177 18.62 18.09 -10.11
C PHE A 177 17.21 18.59 -10.45
N ASN A 178 16.32 18.66 -9.46
CA ASN A 178 14.96 19.19 -9.62
C ASN A 178 14.97 20.58 -10.25
N ASP A 179 15.74 21.53 -9.69
CA ASP A 179 15.90 22.89 -10.25
C ASP A 179 16.37 22.88 -11.71
N THR A 180 17.26 21.95 -12.05
CA THR A 180 17.80 21.82 -13.41
C THR A 180 16.76 21.29 -14.40
N THR A 181 15.80 20.45 -13.96
CA THR A 181 14.72 19.97 -14.85
C THR A 181 13.86 21.11 -15.38
N PHE A 182 13.65 22.17 -14.58
CA PHE A 182 12.88 23.36 -14.96
C PHE A 182 13.71 24.42 -15.71
N ASP A 183 15.02 24.22 -15.86
CA ASP A 183 15.93 25.17 -16.51
C ASP A 183 16.38 24.65 -17.87
N SER A 184 15.71 25.11 -18.93
CA SER A 184 15.99 24.69 -20.30
C SER A 184 17.42 24.96 -20.76
N GLU A 185 18.11 25.97 -20.19
CA GLU A 185 19.50 26.27 -20.54
C GLU A 185 20.49 25.29 -19.90
N LYS A 186 20.13 24.70 -18.75
CA LYS A 186 20.97 23.76 -17.99
C LYS A 186 20.58 22.30 -18.17
N ALA A 187 19.37 22.01 -18.62
CA ALA A 187 18.83 20.66 -18.82
C ALA A 187 19.78 19.70 -19.57
N ALA A 188 20.53 20.20 -20.56
CA ALA A 188 21.52 19.42 -21.31
C ALA A 188 22.56 18.72 -20.42
N SER A 189 22.87 19.27 -19.24
CA SER A 189 23.81 18.69 -18.29
C SER A 189 23.31 17.38 -17.65
N LEU A 190 21.99 17.14 -17.63
CA LEU A 190 21.41 15.93 -17.05
C LEU A 190 21.60 14.69 -17.95
N SER A 191 22.01 14.89 -19.21
CA SER A 191 22.31 13.79 -20.16
C SER A 191 23.31 12.75 -19.61
N THR A 192 24.18 13.13 -18.68
CA THR A 192 25.14 12.22 -18.06
C THR A 192 24.52 11.20 -17.11
N TYR A 193 23.28 11.40 -16.67
CA TYR A 193 22.55 10.51 -15.77
C TYR A 193 21.52 9.64 -16.50
N MET A 194 21.23 9.97 -17.76
CA MET A 194 20.24 9.24 -18.56
C MET A 194 20.72 7.83 -18.90
N GLU A 195 19.79 6.89 -18.88
CA GLU A 195 20.02 5.51 -19.28
C GLU A 195 19.60 5.27 -20.73
N LYS A 196 19.60 4.00 -21.15
CA LYS A 196 19.07 3.62 -22.46
C LYS A 196 17.59 4.03 -22.52
N THR A 197 17.24 4.77 -23.57
CA THR A 197 15.87 5.23 -23.80
C THR A 197 14.96 4.05 -24.19
N ILE A 198 14.29 3.45 -23.21
CA ILE A 198 13.34 2.34 -23.36
C ILE A 198 11.96 2.65 -22.74
N GLY A 199 11.85 3.74 -22.00
CA GLY A 199 10.58 4.22 -21.40
C GLY A 199 9.64 4.86 -22.43
N ASP A 200 8.38 5.06 -22.01
CA ASP A 200 7.34 5.70 -22.81
C ASP A 200 7.55 7.22 -22.88
N ASN A 201 7.98 7.72 -24.04
CA ASN A 201 8.24 9.15 -24.29
C ASN A 201 7.04 9.88 -24.89
N THR A 202 5.83 9.39 -24.61
CA THR A 202 4.58 10.02 -25.03
C THR A 202 3.75 10.51 -23.84
N THR A 203 4.32 10.49 -22.63
CA THR A 203 3.64 10.91 -21.40
C THR A 203 4.57 11.68 -20.47
N LEU A 204 3.98 12.63 -19.75
CA LEU A 204 4.60 13.32 -18.61
C LEU A 204 4.16 12.75 -17.26
N GLN A 205 3.19 11.82 -17.27
CA GLN A 205 2.64 11.26 -16.04
C GLN A 205 3.65 10.38 -15.28
N TYR A 206 4.50 9.64 -15.98
CA TYR A 206 5.53 8.82 -15.37
C TYR A 206 6.83 8.93 -16.16
N VAL A 207 7.85 9.53 -15.54
CA VAL A 207 9.13 9.84 -16.18
C VAL A 207 10.29 9.29 -15.35
N THR A 208 11.20 8.58 -16.01
CA THR A 208 12.35 7.91 -15.40
C THR A 208 13.64 8.25 -16.14
N LEU A 209 14.78 7.74 -15.67
CA LEU A 209 16.06 7.82 -16.40
C LEU A 209 16.06 7.04 -17.72
N ASN A 210 15.08 6.14 -17.94
CA ASN A 210 14.92 5.42 -19.21
C ASN A 210 14.05 6.18 -20.21
N ASN A 211 13.53 7.36 -19.87
CA ASN A 211 12.90 8.27 -20.83
C ASN A 211 13.93 9.11 -21.59
N SER A 212 13.49 9.97 -22.49
CA SER A 212 14.34 10.93 -23.16
C SER A 212 14.62 12.11 -22.24
N LEU A 213 15.74 12.79 -22.48
CA LEU A 213 16.09 14.00 -21.74
C LEU A 213 15.01 15.10 -21.86
N ASN A 214 14.26 15.11 -22.96
CA ASN A 214 13.17 16.05 -23.17
C ASN A 214 12.06 15.83 -22.13
N GLN A 215 11.63 14.57 -21.92
CA GLN A 215 10.60 14.25 -20.93
C GLN A 215 11.08 14.57 -19.50
N VAL A 216 12.33 14.24 -19.14
CA VAL A 216 12.90 14.63 -17.84
C VAL A 216 12.84 16.15 -17.64
N SER A 217 13.02 16.92 -18.72
CA SER A 217 12.98 18.38 -18.73
C SER A 217 11.61 18.96 -19.12
N TRP A 218 10.53 18.25 -18.78
CA TRP A 218 9.13 18.67 -18.94
C TRP A 218 8.62 18.83 -20.39
N ALA A 219 9.38 18.41 -21.40
CA ALA A 219 9.01 18.52 -22.81
C ALA A 219 8.50 19.94 -23.18
N GLU A 220 7.30 20.07 -23.78
CA GLU A 220 6.67 21.36 -24.09
C GLU A 220 5.71 21.83 -22.98
N PHE A 221 5.74 21.20 -21.80
CA PHE A 221 4.93 21.61 -20.66
C PHE A 221 5.52 22.84 -19.98
N HIS A 222 4.87 23.99 -20.19
CA HIS A 222 5.28 25.28 -19.62
C HIS A 222 4.62 25.55 -18.25
N GLY A 223 4.91 24.72 -17.25
CA GLY A 223 4.47 24.92 -15.88
C GLY A 223 5.51 25.60 -14.98
N THR A 224 5.06 26.06 -13.82
CA THR A 224 5.91 26.63 -12.76
C THR A 224 5.56 26.01 -11.42
N ARG A 225 6.56 25.82 -10.55
CA ARG A 225 6.34 25.36 -9.17
C ARG A 225 5.49 26.38 -8.40
N LEU A 226 4.37 25.91 -7.85
CA LEU A 226 3.49 26.66 -6.95
C LEU A 226 4.01 26.59 -5.51
N THR A 227 4.43 25.40 -5.07
CA THR A 227 5.03 25.17 -3.75
C THR A 227 6.54 24.92 -3.86
N THR A 228 7.28 25.19 -2.79
CA THR A 228 8.71 24.85 -2.71
C THR A 228 8.83 23.47 -2.07
N PRO A 229 9.39 22.45 -2.73
CA PRO A 229 9.47 21.11 -2.17
C PRO A 229 10.36 21.08 -0.93
N VAL A 230 9.86 20.48 0.14
CA VAL A 230 10.66 20.07 1.30
C VAL A 230 11.07 18.60 1.12
N PRO A 231 12.37 18.28 1.06
CA PRO A 231 12.80 16.89 0.86
C PRO A 231 12.39 15.97 2.00
N SER A 232 11.75 14.86 1.66
CA SER A 232 11.43 13.76 2.56
C SER A 232 12.49 12.67 2.43
N VAL A 233 13.31 12.49 3.46
CA VAL A 233 14.33 11.43 3.50
C VAL A 233 13.67 10.15 4.00
N LYS A 234 13.59 9.13 3.13
CA LYS A 234 12.88 7.87 3.44
C LYS A 234 13.84 6.76 3.89
N GLU A 235 15.08 6.74 3.38
CA GLU A 235 16.10 5.77 3.77
C GLU A 235 17.49 6.38 3.84
N ILE A 236 18.24 6.05 4.90
CA ILE A 236 19.64 6.42 5.08
C ILE A 236 20.46 5.13 5.24
N THR A 237 21.42 4.92 4.35
CA THR A 237 22.35 3.79 4.46
C THR A 237 23.79 4.25 4.20
N PRO A 238 24.81 3.46 4.56
CA PRO A 238 26.19 3.74 4.17
C PRO A 238 26.44 3.68 2.65
N THR A 239 25.49 3.19 1.86
CA THR A 239 25.67 2.91 0.42
C THR A 239 24.78 3.72 -0.51
N TYR A 240 23.67 4.27 0.00
CA TYR A 240 22.72 5.11 -0.72
C TYR A 240 21.78 5.80 0.26
N ASN A 241 21.17 6.91 -0.18
CA ASN A 241 20.02 7.54 0.45
C ASN A 241 18.82 7.49 -0.50
N VAL A 242 17.62 7.46 0.07
CA VAL A 242 16.35 7.63 -0.66
C VAL A 242 15.73 8.94 -0.23
N ILE A 243 15.41 9.79 -1.20
CA ILE A 243 14.82 11.11 -1.00
C ILE A 243 13.62 11.24 -1.94
N VAL A 244 12.51 11.73 -1.42
CA VAL A 244 11.30 12.05 -2.17
C VAL A 244 11.04 13.55 -2.10
N LEU A 245 10.60 14.14 -3.21
CA LEU A 245 10.12 15.53 -3.27
C LEU A 245 8.65 15.52 -3.66
N ASP A 246 7.81 16.11 -2.80
CA ASP A 246 6.39 16.35 -3.08
C ASP A 246 6.16 17.84 -3.27
N TYR A 247 5.52 18.22 -4.37
CA TYR A 247 5.20 19.61 -4.65
C TYR A 247 4.10 19.77 -5.70
N VAL A 248 3.56 20.99 -5.75
CA VAL A 248 2.51 21.35 -6.70
C VAL A 248 3.11 22.16 -7.84
N VAL A 249 2.82 21.75 -9.06
CA VAL A 249 3.09 22.53 -10.27
C VAL A 249 1.80 23.18 -10.75
N THR A 250 1.88 24.42 -11.22
CA THR A 250 0.74 25.12 -11.81
C THR A 250 1.06 25.61 -13.22
N ARG A 251 0.02 25.67 -14.03
CA ARG A 251 0.03 26.19 -15.39
C ARG A 251 -1.23 27.00 -15.66
N VAL A 252 -1.15 27.96 -16.57
CA VAL A 252 -2.33 28.62 -17.14
C VAL A 252 -2.75 27.87 -18.41
N GLY A 253 -3.94 27.27 -18.38
CA GLY A 253 -4.51 26.55 -19.51
C GLY A 253 -4.92 27.46 -20.67
N GLN A 254 -5.30 26.84 -21.80
CA GLN A 254 -5.52 27.56 -23.06
C GLN A 254 -6.65 28.61 -23.00
N ASN A 255 -7.62 28.45 -22.11
CA ASN A 255 -8.74 29.40 -21.91
C ASN A 255 -8.50 30.35 -20.72
N GLY A 256 -7.29 30.37 -20.15
CA GLY A 256 -6.89 31.26 -19.04
C GLY A 256 -7.16 30.70 -17.64
N GLN A 257 -7.69 29.49 -17.52
CA GLN A 257 -7.92 28.80 -16.25
C GLN A 257 -6.60 28.32 -15.62
N SER A 258 -6.55 28.26 -14.29
CA SER A 258 -5.43 27.66 -13.57
C SER A 258 -5.58 26.13 -13.53
N GLU A 259 -4.50 25.44 -13.87
CA GLU A 259 -4.34 24.00 -13.78
C GLU A 259 -3.32 23.71 -12.67
N TYR A 260 -3.55 22.65 -11.90
CA TYR A 260 -2.71 22.23 -10.78
C TYR A 260 -2.37 20.76 -10.92
N TYR A 261 -1.14 20.42 -10.53
CA TYR A 261 -0.59 19.09 -10.68
C TYR A 261 0.16 18.74 -9.40
N ASN A 262 -0.19 17.62 -8.79
CA ASN A 262 0.65 17.02 -7.76
C ASN A 262 1.78 16.28 -8.44
N VAL A 263 3.00 16.54 -7.98
CA VAL A 263 4.21 15.94 -8.51
C VAL A 263 4.97 15.32 -7.35
N GLU A 264 5.26 14.04 -7.49
CA GLU A 264 6.18 13.31 -6.64
C GLU A 264 7.42 12.97 -7.46
N GLU A 265 8.61 13.27 -6.92
CA GLU A 265 9.89 12.83 -7.48
C GLU A 265 10.66 11.96 -6.49
N TYR A 266 10.96 10.73 -6.87
CA TYR A 266 11.79 9.80 -6.12
C TYR A 266 13.23 9.80 -6.63
N TYR A 267 14.17 9.83 -5.69
CA TYR A 267 15.61 9.81 -5.93
C TYR A 267 16.28 8.74 -5.09
N ARG A 268 17.02 7.84 -5.75
CA ARG A 268 17.99 6.97 -5.09
C ARG A 268 19.40 7.42 -5.43
N VAL A 269 20.11 7.96 -4.46
CA VAL A 269 21.40 8.61 -4.67
C VAL A 269 22.50 7.97 -3.84
N ARG A 270 23.72 7.95 -4.37
CA ARG A 270 24.90 7.45 -3.68
C ARG A 270 26.04 8.43 -3.83
N TYR A 271 26.56 8.89 -2.70
CA TYR A 271 27.80 9.65 -2.66
C TYR A 271 29.01 8.71 -2.63
N THR A 272 30.06 9.08 -3.36
CA THR A 272 31.41 8.54 -3.15
C THR A 272 32.38 9.71 -3.00
N ASN A 273 33.58 9.44 -2.46
CA ASN A 273 34.65 10.44 -2.29
C ASN A 273 35.04 11.21 -3.57
N THR A 274 34.55 10.81 -4.74
CA THR A 274 34.85 11.45 -6.02
C THR A 274 33.64 12.03 -6.75
N ARG A 275 32.41 11.51 -6.57
CA ARG A 275 31.21 12.00 -7.27
C ARG A 275 29.90 11.49 -6.67
N MET A 276 28.81 12.19 -7.01
CA MET A 276 27.44 11.72 -6.80
C MET A 276 27.02 10.76 -7.92
N TYR A 277 26.28 9.72 -7.56
CA TYR A 277 25.61 8.81 -8.48
C TYR A 277 24.10 8.89 -8.27
N LEU A 278 23.37 9.16 -9.34
CA LEU A 278 21.92 8.97 -9.38
C LEU A 278 21.66 7.53 -9.83
N LEU A 279 21.20 6.68 -8.91
CA LEU A 279 20.98 5.25 -9.13
C LEU A 279 19.57 4.98 -9.66
N ASN A 280 18.61 5.81 -9.28
CA ASN A 280 17.26 5.79 -9.81
C ASN A 280 16.66 7.20 -9.67
N PHE A 281 15.84 7.59 -10.64
CA PHE A 281 14.98 8.75 -10.62
C PHE A 281 13.65 8.40 -11.26
N GLU A 282 12.57 8.73 -10.58
CA GLU A 282 11.20 8.56 -11.06
C GLU A 282 10.40 9.81 -10.69
N ARG A 283 9.56 10.29 -11.60
CA ARG A 283 8.63 11.38 -11.38
C ARG A 283 7.24 10.97 -11.79
N THR A 284 6.27 11.11 -10.89
CA THR A 284 4.84 11.06 -11.21
C THR A 284 4.26 12.47 -11.30
N MET A 285 3.26 12.65 -12.14
CA MET A 285 2.56 13.92 -12.29
C MET A 285 1.07 13.67 -12.51
N GLU A 286 0.24 14.15 -11.60
CA GLU A 286 -1.20 13.89 -11.58
C GLU A 286 -1.97 15.22 -11.59
N GLU A 287 -2.91 15.38 -12.53
CA GLU A 287 -3.72 16.60 -12.68
C GLU A 287 -4.84 16.62 -11.63
N ILE A 288 -4.90 17.70 -10.84
CA ILE A 288 -6.02 17.92 -9.90
C ILE A 288 -7.23 18.35 -10.73
N PHE A 289 -8.28 17.53 -10.71
CA PHE A 289 -9.50 17.81 -11.47
C PHE A 289 -10.24 19.02 -10.90
N ARG A 290 -10.59 19.98 -11.77
CA ARG A 290 -11.35 21.18 -11.41
C ARG A 290 -12.63 21.22 -12.23
N GLY A 291 -13.78 21.16 -11.57
CA GLY A 291 -15.09 21.14 -12.23
C GLY A 291 -15.43 22.43 -12.98
N GLU A 292 -14.75 23.54 -12.66
CA GLU A 292 -14.88 24.83 -13.35
C GLU A 292 -14.18 24.85 -14.71
N ASN A 293 -13.28 23.90 -14.98
CA ASN A 293 -12.57 23.80 -16.25
C ASN A 293 -13.47 23.15 -17.32
N ASP A 294 -13.15 23.37 -18.60
CA ASP A 294 -13.86 22.77 -19.75
C ASP A 294 -13.50 21.27 -19.91
N SER A 295 -13.69 20.49 -18.84
CA SER A 295 -13.30 19.07 -18.76
C SER A 295 -14.32 18.14 -19.41
N ILE A 296 -15.56 18.57 -19.61
CA ILE A 296 -16.62 17.75 -20.22
C ILE A 296 -16.92 18.29 -21.62
N SER A 297 -16.63 17.48 -22.63
CA SER A 297 -16.74 17.87 -24.04
C SER A 297 -17.05 16.68 -24.94
N GLY A 298 -17.94 16.87 -25.91
CA GLY A 298 -18.38 15.80 -26.80
C GLY A 298 -18.91 14.62 -26.01
N ASN A 299 -18.32 13.45 -26.18
CA ASN A 299 -18.61 12.24 -25.42
C ASN A 299 -17.50 11.92 -24.40
N SER A 300 -16.83 12.91 -23.82
CA SER A 300 -15.67 12.67 -22.95
C SER A 300 -15.68 13.51 -21.67
N ILE A 301 -15.19 12.89 -20.60
CA ILE A 301 -14.72 13.57 -19.38
C ILE A 301 -13.20 13.51 -19.39
N LEU A 302 -12.55 14.66 -19.60
CA LEU A 302 -11.10 14.79 -19.60
C LEU A 302 -10.58 14.83 -18.16
N LEU A 303 -9.79 13.83 -17.78
CA LEU A 303 -9.15 13.77 -16.47
C LEU A 303 -7.79 14.48 -16.46
N GLY A 304 -7.13 14.56 -17.62
CA GLY A 304 -5.85 15.26 -17.77
C GLY A 304 -4.66 14.30 -17.70
N ILE A 305 -3.52 14.77 -17.21
CA ILE A 305 -2.33 13.94 -17.00
C ILE A 305 -2.56 13.07 -15.76
N ARG A 306 -2.68 11.75 -15.94
CA ARG A 306 -2.86 10.79 -14.84
C ARG A 306 -2.58 9.34 -15.26
N SER A 307 -2.43 8.43 -14.30
CA SER A 307 -2.37 6.99 -14.60
C SER A 307 -3.63 6.53 -15.37
N LYS A 308 -3.50 5.51 -16.22
CA LYS A 308 -4.64 4.87 -16.91
C LYS A 308 -5.50 4.02 -15.97
N ASP A 309 -4.96 3.68 -14.80
CA ASP A 309 -5.68 2.94 -13.78
C ASP A 309 -6.61 3.91 -13.04
N VAL A 310 -7.84 4.03 -13.56
CA VAL A 310 -8.89 4.91 -13.04
C VAL A 310 -9.85 4.10 -12.18
N GLU A 311 -9.99 4.48 -10.91
CA GLU A 311 -11.13 4.06 -10.09
C GLU A 311 -12.38 4.82 -10.56
N TYR A 312 -13.28 4.13 -11.25
CA TYR A 312 -14.56 4.67 -11.68
C TYR A 312 -15.63 3.58 -11.67
N GLN A 313 -16.87 4.00 -11.50
CA GLN A 313 -18.05 3.18 -11.70
C GLN A 313 -19.11 3.96 -12.47
N THR A 314 -20.07 3.23 -13.03
CA THR A 314 -21.24 3.81 -13.69
C THR A 314 -22.50 3.13 -13.20
N ASN A 315 -23.62 3.84 -13.28
CA ASN A 315 -24.92 3.18 -13.19
C ASN A 315 -25.14 2.24 -14.39
N GLU A 316 -26.18 1.39 -14.36
CA GLU A 316 -26.42 0.36 -15.38
C GLU A 316 -26.58 0.96 -16.78
N SER A 317 -27.19 2.15 -16.88
CA SER A 317 -27.38 2.87 -18.13
C SER A 317 -26.16 3.67 -18.63
N GLY A 318 -25.09 3.77 -17.84
CA GLY A 318 -23.89 4.56 -18.16
C GLY A 318 -24.13 6.07 -18.28
N LYS A 319 -25.19 6.59 -17.66
CA LYS A 319 -25.57 8.02 -17.65
C LYS A 319 -25.04 8.78 -16.43
N VAL A 320 -24.72 8.05 -15.38
CA VAL A 320 -24.01 8.55 -14.21
C VAL A 320 -22.63 7.91 -14.22
N VAL A 321 -21.60 8.74 -14.21
CA VAL A 321 -20.20 8.31 -14.16
C VAL A 321 -19.58 8.93 -12.92
N THR A 322 -19.12 8.09 -12.00
CA THR A 322 -18.43 8.50 -10.78
C THR A 322 -16.99 8.03 -10.86
N PHE A 323 -16.04 8.90 -10.52
CA PHE A 323 -14.60 8.61 -10.63
C PHE A 323 -13.81 9.30 -9.52
N VAL A 324 -12.70 8.67 -9.14
CA VAL A 324 -11.73 9.23 -8.19
C VAL A 324 -10.59 9.90 -8.95
N GLN A 325 -10.23 11.11 -8.50
CA GLN A 325 -9.06 11.84 -8.97
C GLN A 325 -8.36 12.50 -7.78
N GLU A 326 -7.09 12.19 -7.56
CA GLU A 326 -6.24 12.84 -6.55
C GLU A 326 -6.86 12.87 -5.14
N GLY A 327 -7.56 11.80 -4.72
CA GLY A 327 -8.25 11.77 -3.42
C GLY A 327 -9.53 12.63 -3.36
N GLU A 328 -10.12 12.96 -4.50
CA GLU A 328 -11.47 13.54 -4.62
C GLU A 328 -12.41 12.60 -5.37
N LEU A 329 -13.67 12.53 -4.92
CA LEU A 329 -14.72 11.78 -5.59
C LEU A 329 -15.61 12.73 -6.41
N TRP A 330 -15.74 12.46 -7.70
CA TRP A 330 -16.55 13.26 -8.61
C TRP A 330 -17.64 12.40 -9.25
N SER A 331 -18.84 12.97 -9.44
CA SER A 331 -19.94 12.29 -10.16
C SER A 331 -20.54 13.20 -11.22
N TYR A 332 -20.53 12.75 -12.46
CA TYR A 332 -21.17 13.40 -13.58
C TYR A 332 -22.48 12.70 -13.93
N ASN A 333 -23.60 13.42 -13.79
CA ASN A 333 -24.91 12.96 -14.22
C ASN A 333 -25.29 13.65 -15.53
N GLN A 334 -25.30 12.89 -16.62
CA GLN A 334 -25.56 13.38 -17.96
C GLN A 334 -27.01 13.86 -18.14
N GLU A 335 -27.97 13.20 -17.52
CA GLU A 335 -29.40 13.55 -17.63
C GLU A 335 -29.73 14.84 -16.89
N ALA A 336 -29.21 15.02 -15.67
CA ALA A 336 -29.36 16.25 -14.90
C ALA A 336 -28.43 17.38 -15.41
N ASN A 337 -27.36 17.02 -16.13
CA ASN A 337 -26.26 17.91 -16.52
C ASN A 337 -25.62 18.58 -15.30
N THR A 338 -25.27 17.75 -14.32
CA THR A 338 -24.64 18.16 -13.05
C THR A 338 -23.32 17.43 -12.87
N LEU A 339 -22.36 18.12 -12.26
CA LEU A 339 -21.07 17.58 -11.87
C LEU A 339 -20.91 17.81 -10.37
N ALA A 340 -21.07 16.76 -9.58
CA ALA A 340 -20.92 16.82 -8.13
C ALA A 340 -19.47 16.54 -7.75
N LYS A 341 -18.86 17.41 -6.94
CA LYS A 341 -17.67 17.06 -6.14
C LYS A 341 -18.19 16.36 -4.90
N VAL A 342 -18.44 15.05 -5.01
CA VAL A 342 -19.10 14.24 -3.99
C VAL A 342 -18.31 14.26 -2.69
N PHE A 343 -16.98 14.12 -2.77
CA PHE A 343 -16.10 14.21 -1.61
C PHE A 343 -14.78 14.88 -1.96
N SER A 344 -14.26 15.71 -1.07
CA SER A 344 -12.89 16.24 -1.12
C SER A 344 -12.51 16.85 0.21
N PHE A 345 -11.26 16.66 0.62
CA PHE A 345 -10.66 17.46 1.68
C PHE A 345 -10.14 18.82 1.20
N ARG A 346 -9.90 18.99 -0.11
CA ARG A 346 -9.43 20.26 -0.66
C ARG A 346 -10.55 21.27 -0.70
N GLY A 347 -10.28 22.44 -0.14
CA GLY A 347 -11.12 23.61 -0.30
C GLY A 347 -11.22 24.09 -1.76
N TYR A 348 -12.02 25.14 -1.96
CA TYR A 348 -12.30 25.68 -3.29
C TYR A 348 -11.20 26.62 -3.82
N GLU A 349 -10.40 27.21 -2.93
CA GLU A 349 -9.41 28.21 -3.30
C GLU A 349 -7.98 27.76 -2.95
N GLY A 350 -7.09 27.81 -3.94
CA GLY A 350 -5.69 27.47 -3.77
C GLY A 350 -5.43 25.99 -3.55
N VAL A 351 -4.26 25.71 -2.95
CA VAL A 351 -3.82 24.38 -2.52
C VAL A 351 -3.18 24.57 -1.14
N ASP A 352 -3.88 24.15 -0.07
CA ASP A 352 -3.33 24.08 1.30
C ASP A 352 -2.68 22.71 1.47
N ASP A 353 -1.43 22.67 1.93
CA ASP A 353 -0.65 21.43 2.07
C ASP A 353 -1.33 20.44 3.02
N ARG A 354 -2.05 20.91 4.05
CA ARG A 354 -2.78 20.05 5.00
C ARG A 354 -3.97 19.35 4.37
N GLU A 355 -4.61 19.99 3.39
CA GLU A 355 -5.76 19.45 2.68
C GLU A 355 -5.36 18.61 1.46
N ASN A 356 -4.19 18.92 0.89
CA ASN A 356 -3.60 18.23 -0.25
C ASN A 356 -2.73 17.03 0.16
N TYR A 357 -2.59 16.73 1.45
CA TYR A 357 -1.85 15.58 1.93
C TYR A 357 -2.48 14.29 1.41
N GLY A 358 -1.72 13.50 0.65
CA GLY A 358 -2.22 12.42 -0.20
C GLY A 358 -2.37 11.06 0.49
N GLU A 359 -2.49 11.04 1.81
CA GLU A 359 -2.50 9.79 2.59
C GLU A 359 -3.91 9.30 2.93
N HIS A 360 -4.77 9.40 1.93
CA HIS A 360 -6.09 8.80 1.91
C HIS A 360 -6.44 8.40 0.48
N ASP A 361 -7.36 7.45 0.36
CA ASP A 361 -7.91 7.04 -0.92
C ASP A 361 -9.40 6.73 -0.78
N ILE A 362 -10.08 6.59 -1.93
CA ILE A 362 -11.53 6.46 -2.02
C ILE A 362 -11.87 5.23 -2.83
N LYS A 363 -12.73 4.37 -2.28
CA LYS A 363 -13.32 3.24 -3.00
C LYS A 363 -14.77 3.55 -3.34
N ILE A 364 -15.13 3.40 -4.60
CA ILE A 364 -16.53 3.49 -5.03
C ILE A 364 -17.17 2.12 -4.81
N VAL A 365 -18.26 2.06 -4.04
CA VAL A 365 -18.89 0.77 -3.71
C VAL A 365 -20.04 0.50 -4.68
N ASN A 366 -21.00 1.43 -4.78
CA ASN A 366 -22.15 1.29 -5.67
C ASN A 366 -22.70 2.67 -6.09
N ILE A 367 -23.42 2.69 -7.22
CA ILE A 367 -24.12 3.86 -7.75
C ILE A 367 -25.52 3.43 -8.17
N ASP A 368 -26.56 4.08 -7.62
CA ASP A 368 -27.94 3.83 -8.06
C ASP A 368 -28.27 4.55 -9.38
N GLU A 369 -29.41 4.23 -10.00
CA GLU A 369 -29.85 4.90 -11.24
C GLU A 369 -30.14 6.40 -11.08
N ALA A 370 -30.39 6.89 -9.87
CA ALA A 370 -30.55 8.33 -9.59
C ALA A 370 -29.20 9.05 -9.43
N GLY A 371 -28.12 8.31 -9.24
CA GLY A 371 -26.77 8.79 -8.99
C GLY A 371 -26.43 9.00 -7.51
N SER A 372 -27.19 8.39 -6.59
CA SER A 372 -26.77 8.25 -5.19
C SER A 372 -25.62 7.25 -5.12
N ILE A 373 -24.68 7.46 -4.20
CA ILE A 373 -23.40 6.73 -4.19
C ILE A 373 -23.09 6.26 -2.78
N ASP A 374 -22.79 4.98 -2.64
CA ASP A 374 -22.11 4.44 -1.46
C ASP A 374 -20.61 4.41 -1.75
N TYR A 375 -19.82 5.04 -0.89
CA TYR A 375 -18.37 5.13 -1.07
C TYR A 375 -17.66 5.07 0.27
N ILE A 376 -16.38 4.71 0.22
CA ILE A 376 -15.53 4.55 1.39
C ILE A 376 -14.34 5.49 1.23
N VAL A 377 -14.06 6.28 2.27
CA VAL A 377 -12.81 7.04 2.40
C VAL A 377 -11.96 6.33 3.44
N TYR A 378 -10.74 5.94 3.09
CA TYR A 378 -9.84 5.24 4.00
C TYR A 378 -8.46 5.89 4.02
N GLY A 379 -7.80 5.84 5.18
CA GLY A 379 -6.52 6.50 5.42
C GLY A 379 -6.63 7.65 6.42
N TYR A 380 -5.68 8.58 6.33
CA TYR A 380 -5.58 9.77 7.18
C TYR A 380 -6.61 10.83 6.79
N MET A 381 -7.40 11.28 7.77
CA MET A 381 -8.46 12.26 7.55
C MET A 381 -7.90 13.68 7.67
N ASN A 382 -7.75 14.40 6.55
CA ASN A 382 -7.09 15.72 6.51
C ASN A 382 -7.84 16.85 7.23
N ARG A 383 -9.17 16.78 7.30
CA ARG A 383 -10.05 17.77 7.95
C ARG A 383 -11.40 17.15 8.31
N GLY A 384 -12.32 17.95 8.84
CA GLY A 384 -13.64 17.49 9.28
C GLY A 384 -13.65 16.90 10.69
N ILE A 385 -14.71 16.16 11.03
CA ILE A 385 -14.94 15.65 12.40
C ILE A 385 -13.88 14.64 12.88
N HIS A 386 -13.16 14.03 11.94
CA HIS A 386 -12.13 13.01 12.16
C HIS A 386 -10.71 13.53 11.89
N GLU A 387 -10.51 14.86 11.76
CA GLU A 387 -9.21 15.45 11.41
C GLU A 387 -8.04 14.85 12.21
N GLY A 388 -7.02 14.34 11.54
CA GLY A 388 -5.82 13.77 12.17
C GLY A 388 -6.01 12.36 12.72
N THR A 389 -7.08 11.65 12.38
CA THR A 389 -7.24 10.22 12.67
C THR A 389 -7.00 9.41 11.40
N VAL A 390 -6.62 8.14 11.56
CA VAL A 390 -6.55 7.16 10.47
C VAL A 390 -7.67 6.16 10.64
N GLY A 391 -8.37 5.82 9.57
CA GLY A 391 -9.52 4.92 9.65
C GLY A 391 -10.23 4.72 8.32
N ILE A 392 -11.41 4.11 8.41
CA ILE A 392 -12.29 3.80 7.28
C ILE A 392 -13.64 4.44 7.56
N ALA A 393 -14.05 5.38 6.71
CA ALA A 393 -15.32 6.06 6.78
C ALA A 393 -16.21 5.63 5.62
N VAL A 394 -17.34 4.99 5.93
CA VAL A 394 -18.37 4.64 4.94
C VAL A 394 -19.37 5.78 4.84
N TYR A 395 -19.60 6.27 3.63
CA TYR A 395 -20.51 7.38 3.33
C TYR A 395 -21.61 6.96 2.37
N HIS A 396 -22.77 7.58 2.55
CA HIS A 396 -23.86 7.59 1.57
C HIS A 396 -24.06 9.02 1.04
N TYR A 397 -23.92 9.21 -0.27
CA TYR A 397 -24.26 10.44 -0.97
C TYR A 397 -25.66 10.33 -1.59
N ASP A 398 -26.58 11.19 -1.18
CA ASP A 398 -27.90 11.33 -1.80
C ASP A 398 -27.86 12.39 -2.91
N SER A 399 -28.09 11.97 -4.16
CA SER A 399 -28.00 12.86 -5.33
C SER A 399 -29.13 13.88 -5.44
N LEU A 400 -30.28 13.60 -4.84
CA LEU A 400 -31.48 14.45 -4.87
C LEU A 400 -31.40 15.54 -3.81
N ALA A 401 -30.98 15.17 -2.60
CA ALA A 401 -30.73 16.08 -1.49
C ALA A 401 -29.39 16.82 -1.63
N ASN A 402 -28.44 16.24 -2.36
CA ASN A 402 -27.06 16.70 -2.46
C ASN A 402 -26.42 16.82 -1.07
N THR A 403 -26.42 15.68 -0.37
CA THR A 403 -25.91 15.55 1.01
C THR A 403 -25.10 14.27 1.16
N ASN A 404 -24.04 14.33 1.96
CA ASN A 404 -23.29 13.16 2.43
C ASN A 404 -23.69 12.82 3.86
N GLU A 405 -23.89 11.55 4.15
CA GLU A 405 -24.05 11.02 5.51
C GLU A 405 -22.97 9.98 5.77
N GLU A 406 -22.17 10.19 6.83
CA GLU A 406 -21.30 9.15 7.36
C GLU A 406 -22.15 8.06 8.02
N GLN A 407 -22.07 6.84 7.50
CA GLN A 407 -22.81 5.68 7.98
C GLN A 407 -22.09 4.95 9.13
N VAL A 408 -20.76 4.84 9.04
CA VAL A 408 -19.89 4.30 10.09
C VAL A 408 -18.44 4.79 9.90
N PHE A 409 -17.73 4.99 11.01
CA PHE A 409 -16.28 5.19 11.06
C PHE A 409 -15.61 4.05 11.83
N ILE A 410 -14.55 3.48 11.27
CA ILE A 410 -13.73 2.43 11.88
C ILE A 410 -12.31 2.98 12.06
N PRO A 411 -11.91 3.39 13.27
CA PRO A 411 -10.57 3.91 13.51
C PRO A 411 -9.53 2.80 13.42
N SER A 412 -8.30 3.17 13.04
CA SER A 412 -7.13 2.29 13.03
C SER A 412 -5.94 2.97 13.68
N SER A 413 -5.06 2.16 14.27
CA SER A 413 -3.79 2.62 14.82
C SER A 413 -2.60 2.41 13.88
N GLN A 414 -2.83 1.87 12.67
CA GLN A 414 -1.83 1.67 11.61
C GLN A 414 -1.69 2.92 10.73
N SER A 415 -0.54 3.08 10.06
CA SER A 415 -0.35 4.13 9.04
C SER A 415 -1.20 3.90 7.79
N TYR A 416 -1.45 4.95 7.01
CA TYR A 416 -2.17 4.84 5.73
C TYR A 416 -1.52 3.82 4.80
N GLU A 417 -0.18 3.83 4.67
CA GLU A 417 0.53 2.89 3.81
C GLU A 417 0.30 1.42 4.19
N VAL A 418 0.38 1.11 5.49
CA VAL A 418 0.10 -0.25 6.00
C VAL A 418 -1.37 -0.59 5.75
N MET A 419 -2.28 0.29 6.16
CA MET A 419 -3.72 0.12 5.97
C MET A 419 -4.06 -0.11 4.49
N LYS A 420 -3.60 0.73 3.56
CA LYS A 420 -3.86 0.62 2.12
C LYS A 420 -3.40 -0.73 1.57
N SER A 421 -2.21 -1.18 1.97
CA SER A 421 -1.67 -2.46 1.53
C SER A 421 -2.45 -3.66 2.05
N GLU A 422 -3.07 -3.53 3.24
CA GLU A 422 -3.88 -4.58 3.88
C GLU A 422 -5.36 -4.51 3.45
N LEU A 423 -5.89 -3.32 3.12
CA LEU A 423 -7.28 -3.08 2.75
C LEU A 423 -7.68 -3.57 1.34
N GLY A 424 -6.79 -4.28 0.64
CA GLY A 424 -7.06 -4.83 -0.69
C GLY A 424 -7.97 -6.07 -0.72
N GLN A 425 -8.43 -6.58 0.43
CA GLN A 425 -9.02 -7.92 0.49
C GLN A 425 -10.56 -7.92 0.39
N LEU A 426 -11.30 -7.08 1.10
CA LEU A 426 -12.77 -7.08 1.00
C LEU A 426 -13.36 -5.80 1.58
N MET A 427 -14.13 -5.05 0.79
CA MET A 427 -14.98 -3.96 1.28
C MET A 427 -16.24 -3.89 0.42
N TYR A 428 -17.40 -4.18 1.00
CA TYR A 428 -18.67 -4.26 0.27
C TYR A 428 -19.85 -3.76 1.10
N VAL A 429 -20.65 -2.86 0.54
CA VAL A 429 -21.89 -2.35 1.15
C VAL A 429 -23.07 -2.89 0.35
N THR A 430 -24.03 -3.48 1.04
CA THR A 430 -25.29 -3.94 0.45
C THR A 430 -26.34 -2.84 0.45
N GLU A 431 -27.29 -2.90 -0.49
CA GLU A 431 -28.48 -2.03 -0.50
C GLU A 431 -29.31 -2.13 0.79
N SER A 432 -29.19 -3.23 1.53
CA SER A 432 -29.87 -3.45 2.82
C SER A 432 -29.25 -2.68 3.99
N GLY A 433 -28.10 -2.03 3.79
CA GLY A 433 -27.36 -1.32 4.83
C GLY A 433 -26.46 -2.22 5.67
N ALA A 434 -25.95 -3.31 5.11
CA ALA A 434 -24.88 -4.11 5.72
C ALA A 434 -23.54 -3.84 5.02
N PHE A 435 -22.49 -3.63 5.81
CA PHE A 435 -21.11 -3.44 5.36
C PHE A 435 -20.25 -4.65 5.74
N TYR A 436 -19.53 -5.20 4.77
CA TYR A 436 -18.59 -6.29 4.96
C TYR A 436 -17.17 -5.84 4.70
N ILE A 437 -16.27 -6.20 5.61
CA ILE A 437 -14.85 -5.84 5.54
C ILE A 437 -13.97 -7.00 6.03
N MET A 438 -12.82 -7.18 5.38
CA MET A 438 -11.76 -8.06 5.89
C MET A 438 -10.64 -7.24 6.51
N VAL A 439 -10.28 -7.56 7.75
CA VAL A 439 -9.17 -6.95 8.51
C VAL A 439 -8.43 -8.05 9.24
N ASP A 440 -7.11 -8.12 9.11
CA ASP A 440 -6.26 -9.13 9.76
C ASP A 440 -6.70 -10.59 9.49
N GLY A 441 -7.13 -10.89 8.26
CA GLY A 441 -7.64 -12.22 7.89
C GLY A 441 -9.01 -12.56 8.50
N ASN A 442 -9.63 -11.65 9.23
CA ASN A 442 -10.97 -11.80 9.81
C ASN A 442 -12.00 -11.04 8.95
N VAL A 443 -13.11 -11.70 8.64
CA VAL A 443 -14.20 -11.13 7.84
C VAL A 443 -15.32 -10.71 8.78
N TYR A 444 -15.64 -9.42 8.77
CA TYR A 444 -16.67 -8.81 9.59
C TYR A 444 -17.89 -8.45 8.76
N GLY A 445 -19.08 -8.54 9.36
CA GLY A 445 -20.31 -7.92 8.87
C GLY A 445 -20.82 -6.90 9.89
N ILE A 446 -21.10 -5.68 9.45
CA ILE A 446 -21.55 -4.56 10.27
C ILE A 446 -22.89 -4.08 9.72
N ASP A 447 -23.92 -4.07 10.55
CA ASP A 447 -25.20 -3.45 10.20
C ASP A 447 -25.09 -1.91 10.38
N LEU A 448 -25.21 -1.13 9.31
CA LEU A 448 -25.00 0.32 9.32
C LEU A 448 -26.12 1.12 10.03
N ASN A 449 -27.24 0.46 10.36
CA ASN A 449 -28.35 1.09 11.08
C ASN A 449 -28.20 0.93 12.60
N SER A 450 -27.79 -0.26 13.04
CA SER A 450 -27.67 -0.63 14.46
C SER A 450 -26.23 -0.59 14.98
N LEU A 451 -25.24 -0.63 14.07
CA LEU A 451 -23.81 -0.80 14.32
C LEU A 451 -23.45 -2.15 14.95
N ASP A 452 -24.36 -3.12 14.91
CA ASP A 452 -24.10 -4.48 15.37
C ASP A 452 -23.06 -5.14 14.46
N THR A 453 -22.00 -5.66 15.07
CA THR A 453 -20.86 -6.28 14.38
C THR A 453 -20.84 -7.78 14.63
N LYS A 454 -20.72 -8.58 13.56
CA LYS A 454 -20.54 -10.04 13.59
C LYS A 454 -19.25 -10.42 12.88
N VAL A 455 -18.55 -11.42 13.42
CA VAL A 455 -17.43 -12.08 12.73
C VAL A 455 -17.99 -13.25 11.94
N LEU A 456 -17.72 -13.29 10.63
CA LEU A 456 -18.18 -14.32 9.71
C LEU A 456 -17.16 -15.44 9.52
N VAL A 457 -15.89 -15.07 9.38
CA VAL A 457 -14.76 -15.99 9.18
C VAL A 457 -13.55 -15.42 9.93
N GLU A 458 -12.76 -16.28 10.56
CA GLU A 458 -11.55 -15.88 11.31
C GLU A 458 -10.30 -16.54 10.73
N GLY A 459 -9.16 -15.85 10.81
CA GLY A 459 -7.83 -16.41 10.56
C GLY A 459 -7.55 -16.85 9.12
N LEU A 460 -8.09 -16.16 8.12
CA LEU A 460 -7.77 -16.42 6.72
C LEU A 460 -6.36 -15.94 6.38
N SER A 461 -5.58 -16.80 5.72
CA SER A 461 -4.31 -16.43 5.08
C SER A 461 -4.52 -16.08 3.60
N ASP A 462 -3.59 -15.35 3.02
CA ASP A 462 -3.69 -14.89 1.63
C ASP A 462 -3.74 -16.07 0.63
N GLU A 463 -3.09 -17.20 0.97
CA GLU A 463 -3.11 -18.43 0.15
C GLU A 463 -4.45 -19.18 0.18
N ALA A 464 -5.33 -18.85 1.13
CA ALA A 464 -6.54 -19.60 1.43
C ALA A 464 -7.81 -18.91 0.94
N VAL A 465 -7.70 -17.76 0.27
CA VAL A 465 -8.84 -16.88 -0.01
C VAL A 465 -8.82 -16.33 -1.44
N ALA A 466 -10.00 -16.05 -1.97
CA ALA A 466 -10.22 -15.28 -3.20
C ALA A 466 -11.44 -14.38 -3.03
N ILE A 467 -11.39 -13.16 -3.58
CA ILE A 467 -12.50 -12.18 -3.55
C ILE A 467 -12.85 -11.77 -4.98
N SER A 468 -14.15 -11.57 -5.27
CA SER A 468 -14.59 -11.12 -6.60
C SER A 468 -14.27 -9.65 -6.87
N GLU A 469 -14.25 -9.25 -8.14
CA GLU A 469 -13.90 -7.89 -8.54
C GLU A 469 -14.82 -6.84 -7.89
N SER A 470 -16.13 -7.10 -7.82
CA SER A 470 -17.11 -6.26 -7.10
C SER A 470 -17.05 -6.35 -5.58
N ASN A 471 -16.22 -7.24 -5.02
CA ASN A 471 -16.18 -7.59 -3.59
C ASN A 471 -17.46 -8.25 -3.05
N ARG A 472 -18.39 -8.64 -3.92
CA ARG A 472 -19.64 -9.31 -3.51
C ARG A 472 -19.43 -10.74 -3.02
N PHE A 473 -18.46 -11.46 -3.59
CA PHE A 473 -18.20 -12.85 -3.24
C PHE A 473 -16.84 -13.00 -2.56
N LEU A 474 -16.80 -13.91 -1.60
CA LEU A 474 -15.60 -14.38 -0.92
C LEU A 474 -15.59 -15.91 -0.99
N ALA A 475 -14.48 -16.49 -1.47
CA ALA A 475 -14.25 -17.93 -1.45
C ALA A 475 -13.03 -18.25 -0.59
N TRP A 476 -13.12 -19.25 0.28
CA TRP A 476 -12.03 -19.63 1.18
C TRP A 476 -11.99 -21.13 1.49
N VAL A 477 -10.84 -21.60 1.97
CA VAL A 477 -10.69 -22.91 2.62
C VAL A 477 -10.48 -22.72 4.12
N ASP A 478 -10.83 -23.73 4.92
CA ASP A 478 -10.61 -23.66 6.36
C ASP A 478 -9.12 -23.38 6.69
N PRO A 479 -8.82 -22.45 7.63
CA PRO A 479 -7.45 -22.13 8.04
C PRO A 479 -6.63 -23.33 8.53
N SER A 480 -7.28 -24.37 9.06
CA SER A 480 -6.60 -25.62 9.44
C SER A 480 -6.25 -26.53 8.26
N ALA A 481 -6.76 -26.25 7.07
CA ALA A 481 -6.69 -27.10 5.88
C ALA A 481 -6.12 -26.39 4.64
N VAL A 482 -5.48 -25.22 4.79
CA VAL A 482 -4.89 -24.40 3.69
C VAL A 482 -4.07 -25.23 2.70
N ARG A 483 -3.40 -26.27 3.18
CA ARG A 483 -2.44 -27.09 2.43
C ARG A 483 -3.02 -28.40 1.88
N GLY A 484 -4.32 -28.65 2.04
CA GLY A 484 -4.93 -29.92 1.65
C GLY A 484 -6.42 -29.99 1.93
N SER A 485 -7.17 -28.94 1.61
CA SER A 485 -8.62 -28.93 1.77
C SER A 485 -9.30 -29.73 0.66
N ASP A 486 -10.35 -30.47 1.02
CA ASP A 486 -11.25 -31.12 0.06
C ASP A 486 -12.43 -30.22 -0.32
N THR A 487 -12.61 -29.09 0.37
CA THR A 487 -13.77 -28.21 0.24
C THR A 487 -13.35 -26.74 0.24
N ILE A 488 -13.95 -25.96 -0.66
CA ILE A 488 -13.91 -24.49 -0.65
C ILE A 488 -15.31 -24.01 -0.26
N HIS A 489 -15.40 -23.05 0.65
CA HIS A 489 -16.61 -22.32 0.97
C HIS A 489 -16.68 -21.04 0.15
N MET A 490 -17.85 -20.68 -0.36
CA MET A 490 -18.07 -19.42 -1.08
C MET A 490 -19.31 -18.73 -0.52
N ILE A 491 -19.18 -17.48 -0.07
CA ILE A 491 -20.30 -16.67 0.43
C ILE A 491 -20.66 -15.58 -0.59
N ASP A 492 -21.96 -15.37 -0.77
CA ASP A 492 -22.53 -14.19 -1.42
C ASP A 492 -23.00 -13.20 -0.35
N PHE A 493 -22.36 -12.03 -0.24
CA PHE A 493 -22.69 -11.04 0.79
C PHE A 493 -24.07 -10.40 0.64
N VAL A 494 -24.68 -10.47 -0.55
CA VAL A 494 -26.05 -9.98 -0.76
C VAL A 494 -27.08 -10.93 -0.13
N THR A 495 -26.87 -12.24 -0.27
CA THR A 495 -27.82 -13.25 0.22
C THR A 495 -27.40 -13.89 1.55
N GLU A 496 -26.17 -13.64 1.99
CA GLU A 496 -25.47 -14.33 3.09
C GLU A 496 -25.42 -15.87 2.95
N LYS A 497 -25.68 -16.38 1.74
CA LYS A 497 -25.68 -17.83 1.48
C LYS A 497 -24.25 -18.31 1.26
N VAL A 498 -23.87 -19.36 1.99
CA VAL A 498 -22.62 -20.10 1.78
C VAL A 498 -22.89 -21.32 0.90
N THR A 499 -22.07 -21.49 -0.15
CA THR A 499 -22.06 -22.62 -1.08
C THR A 499 -20.73 -23.35 -0.99
N ASP A 500 -20.76 -24.68 -0.87
CA ASP A 500 -19.55 -25.50 -0.81
C ASP A 500 -19.17 -26.07 -2.19
N VAL A 501 -17.89 -25.96 -2.55
CA VAL A 501 -17.28 -26.59 -3.73
C VAL A 501 -16.35 -27.70 -3.26
N THR A 502 -16.81 -28.95 -3.35
CA THR A 502 -16.08 -30.13 -2.86
C THR A 502 -15.41 -30.90 -4.01
N GLY A 503 -14.14 -31.26 -3.82
CA GLY A 503 -13.37 -32.13 -4.73
C GLY A 503 -13.85 -33.58 -4.73
N SER A 504 -13.28 -34.41 -5.60
CA SER A 504 -13.46 -35.86 -5.51
C SER A 504 -12.74 -36.40 -4.27
N ALA A 505 -13.06 -37.62 -3.83
CA ALA A 505 -12.45 -38.24 -2.64
C ALA A 505 -10.90 -38.38 -2.65
N SER A 506 -10.25 -38.21 -3.80
CA SER A 506 -8.79 -38.23 -3.95
C SER A 506 -8.17 -36.88 -4.25
N ASP A 507 -8.96 -35.82 -4.25
CA ASP A 507 -8.60 -34.51 -4.77
C ASP A 507 -8.63 -33.49 -3.65
N TYR A 508 -7.68 -32.56 -3.69
CA TYR A 508 -7.74 -31.32 -2.93
C TYR A 508 -8.11 -30.17 -3.86
N VAL A 509 -8.74 -29.15 -3.30
CA VAL A 509 -9.20 -27.95 -4.00
C VAL A 509 -8.57 -26.70 -3.38
N LYS A 510 -8.31 -25.70 -4.22
CA LYS A 510 -7.71 -24.42 -3.79
C LYS A 510 -8.39 -23.25 -4.52
N PRO A 511 -8.86 -22.20 -3.82
CA PRO A 511 -9.34 -20.97 -4.47
C PRO A 511 -8.17 -20.31 -5.20
N LEU A 512 -8.41 -19.81 -6.41
CA LEU A 512 -7.37 -19.18 -7.23
C LEU A 512 -7.67 -17.73 -7.60
N GLY A 513 -8.94 -17.33 -7.59
CA GLY A 513 -9.35 -15.96 -7.89
C GLY A 513 -10.75 -15.89 -8.47
N PHE A 514 -11.12 -14.72 -8.97
CA PHE A 514 -12.34 -14.50 -9.73
C PHE A 514 -11.99 -13.79 -11.03
N MET A 515 -12.62 -14.20 -12.13
CA MET A 515 -12.59 -13.45 -13.38
C MET A 515 -13.91 -12.68 -13.45
N GLN A 516 -13.87 -11.38 -13.11
CA GLN A 516 -15.06 -10.61 -12.77
C GLN A 516 -15.78 -11.24 -11.57
N GLU A 517 -16.95 -11.85 -11.80
CA GLU A 517 -17.71 -12.58 -10.79
C GLU A 517 -17.58 -14.10 -10.93
N ASP A 518 -16.98 -14.62 -12.02
CA ASP A 518 -16.83 -16.07 -12.22
C ASP A 518 -15.71 -16.62 -11.32
N PHE A 519 -16.04 -17.62 -10.50
CA PHE A 519 -15.10 -18.18 -9.53
C PHE A 519 -14.10 -19.14 -10.19
N VAL A 520 -12.80 -18.92 -9.95
CA VAL A 520 -11.70 -19.74 -10.46
C VAL A 520 -11.07 -20.53 -9.31
N TYR A 521 -10.99 -21.85 -9.46
CA TYR A 521 -10.36 -22.74 -8.48
C TYR A 521 -9.56 -23.86 -9.11
N GLY A 522 -8.57 -24.35 -8.39
CA GLY A 522 -7.69 -25.43 -8.81
C GLY A 522 -8.01 -26.75 -8.13
N VAL A 523 -7.62 -27.84 -8.77
CA VAL A 523 -7.77 -29.21 -8.26
C VAL A 523 -6.44 -29.94 -8.38
N ALA A 524 -5.94 -30.45 -7.26
CA ALA A 524 -4.73 -31.27 -7.18
C ALA A 524 -5.07 -32.69 -6.71
N LYS A 525 -4.25 -33.68 -7.07
CA LYS A 525 -4.35 -35.00 -6.47
C LYS A 525 -3.73 -34.95 -5.09
N SER A 526 -4.46 -35.42 -4.08
CA SER A 526 -3.96 -35.48 -2.69
C SER A 526 -2.62 -36.21 -2.55
N ALA A 527 -2.36 -37.23 -3.37
CA ALA A 527 -1.10 -37.98 -3.38
C ALA A 527 0.09 -37.23 -3.99
N ASP A 528 -0.16 -36.19 -4.79
CA ASP A 528 0.87 -35.39 -5.47
C ASP A 528 1.24 -34.13 -4.67
N VAL A 529 0.43 -33.77 -3.66
CA VAL A 529 0.70 -32.66 -2.76
C VAL A 529 1.79 -33.07 -1.77
N VAL A 530 2.93 -32.39 -1.83
CA VAL A 530 4.13 -32.71 -1.04
C VAL A 530 4.62 -31.49 -0.28
N VAL A 531 5.26 -31.74 0.87
CA VAL A 531 5.86 -30.71 1.70
C VAL A 531 7.38 -30.79 1.56
N ASP A 532 8.03 -29.67 1.26
CA ASP A 532 9.50 -29.62 1.11
C ASP A 532 10.24 -29.50 2.45
N ALA A 533 11.58 -29.41 2.42
CA ALA A 533 12.41 -29.30 3.61
C ALA A 533 12.22 -28.00 4.40
N ALA A 534 11.75 -26.94 3.74
CA ALA A 534 11.36 -25.67 4.34
C ALA A 534 9.91 -25.67 4.84
N GLY A 535 9.18 -26.78 4.66
CA GLY A 535 7.80 -26.90 5.08
C GLY A 535 6.81 -26.24 4.14
N ASN A 536 7.20 -25.87 2.92
CA ASN A 536 6.32 -25.31 1.90
C ASN A 536 5.54 -26.42 1.20
N THR A 537 4.28 -26.15 0.86
CA THR A 537 3.41 -27.13 0.19
C THR A 537 3.44 -26.91 -1.30
N LEU A 538 3.99 -27.87 -2.03
CA LEU A 538 3.83 -27.94 -3.46
C LEU A 538 2.43 -28.50 -3.76
N PHE A 539 1.59 -27.71 -4.43
CA PHE A 539 0.21 -28.06 -4.72
C PHE A 539 0.00 -28.17 -6.25
N PRO A 540 0.46 -29.27 -6.89
CA PRO A 540 0.44 -29.39 -8.35
C PRO A 540 -0.99 -29.62 -8.86
N MET A 541 -1.64 -28.56 -9.33
CA MET A 541 -3.03 -28.61 -9.79
C MET A 541 -3.08 -29.18 -11.20
N TYR A 542 -3.65 -30.38 -11.35
CA TYR A 542 -3.83 -31.00 -12.67
C TYR A 542 -5.03 -30.39 -13.43
N GLN A 543 -5.94 -29.73 -12.71
CA GLN A 543 -7.07 -29.00 -13.27
C GLN A 543 -7.20 -27.59 -12.71
N VAL A 544 -7.64 -26.67 -13.57
CA VAL A 544 -8.17 -25.36 -13.17
C VAL A 544 -9.60 -25.24 -13.72
N LYS A 545 -10.55 -24.85 -12.89
CA LYS A 545 -11.98 -24.76 -13.22
C LYS A 545 -12.48 -23.33 -13.04
N ILE A 546 -13.37 -22.92 -13.92
CA ILE A 546 -14.10 -21.64 -13.87
C ILE A 546 -15.58 -21.98 -13.66
N MET A 547 -16.19 -21.41 -12.64
CA MET A 547 -17.54 -21.69 -12.17
C MET A 547 -18.38 -20.41 -12.18
N ASP A 548 -19.58 -20.49 -12.74
CA ASP A 548 -20.54 -19.39 -12.72
C ASP A 548 -21.06 -19.12 -11.30
N THR A 549 -21.17 -17.85 -10.94
CA THR A 549 -21.74 -17.40 -9.65
C THR A 549 -23.07 -16.68 -9.82
N SER A 550 -23.47 -16.37 -11.06
CA SER A 550 -24.70 -15.63 -11.37
C SER A 550 -25.97 -16.47 -11.22
N SER A 551 -25.85 -17.79 -11.39
CA SER A 551 -26.94 -18.76 -11.21
C SER A 551 -26.82 -19.57 -9.94
N GLU A 552 -27.95 -20.02 -9.38
CA GLU A 552 -27.96 -20.91 -8.21
C GLU A 552 -27.42 -22.32 -8.50
N GLU A 553 -27.29 -22.71 -9.78
CA GLU A 553 -26.82 -24.03 -10.20
C GLU A 553 -25.28 -24.13 -10.23
N HIS A 554 -24.57 -22.99 -10.25
CA HIS A 554 -23.11 -22.88 -10.23
C HIS A 554 -22.43 -23.77 -11.29
N GLU A 555 -22.83 -23.63 -12.55
CA GLU A 555 -22.30 -24.45 -13.64
C GLU A 555 -20.79 -24.22 -13.86
N ILE A 556 -20.07 -25.29 -14.22
CA ILE A 556 -18.66 -25.20 -14.61
C ILE A 556 -18.57 -24.70 -16.06
N LEU A 557 -18.23 -23.42 -16.21
CA LEU A 557 -18.04 -22.75 -17.50
C LEU A 557 -16.83 -23.31 -18.26
N LYS A 558 -15.75 -23.66 -17.55
CA LYS A 558 -14.53 -24.19 -18.17
C LYS A 558 -13.74 -25.10 -17.25
N THR A 559 -13.08 -26.10 -17.83
CA THR A 559 -12.05 -26.93 -17.18
C THR A 559 -10.81 -26.94 -18.05
N TYR A 560 -9.69 -26.48 -17.50
CA TYR A 560 -8.36 -26.60 -18.08
C TYR A 560 -7.67 -27.85 -17.53
N GLU A 561 -7.14 -28.68 -18.41
CA GLU A 561 -6.32 -29.86 -18.06
C GLU A 561 -5.36 -30.12 -19.22
N LYS A 562 -4.07 -30.31 -18.93
CA LYS A 562 -3.06 -30.61 -19.94
C LYS A 562 -2.12 -31.72 -19.46
N PRO A 563 -2.12 -32.91 -20.10
CA PRO A 563 -1.29 -34.03 -19.68
C PRO A 563 0.20 -33.66 -19.59
N GLY A 564 0.83 -34.03 -18.47
CA GLY A 564 2.26 -33.78 -18.20
C GLY A 564 2.57 -32.39 -17.65
N TYR A 565 1.56 -31.51 -17.51
CA TYR A 565 1.70 -30.19 -16.92
C TYR A 565 0.75 -30.04 -15.73
N TYR A 566 1.17 -29.27 -14.75
CA TYR A 566 0.36 -28.85 -13.61
C TYR A 566 0.38 -27.33 -13.53
N VAL A 567 -0.64 -26.74 -12.93
CA VAL A 567 -0.69 -25.31 -12.62
C VAL A 567 -0.28 -25.13 -11.16
N GLN A 568 0.64 -24.19 -10.91
CA GLN A 568 1.09 -23.87 -9.56
C GLN A 568 0.29 -22.69 -8.97
N ASN A 569 0.05 -21.66 -9.78
CA ASN A 569 -0.81 -20.52 -9.46
C ASN A 569 -1.29 -19.86 -10.76
N ILE A 570 -2.13 -18.82 -10.62
CA ILE A 570 -2.64 -18.06 -11.74
C ILE A 570 -2.41 -16.56 -11.54
N THR A 571 -2.42 -15.81 -12.64
CA THR A 571 -2.50 -14.36 -12.63
C THR A 571 -3.65 -13.94 -13.53
N ILE A 572 -4.59 -13.14 -13.01
CA ILE A 572 -5.73 -12.64 -13.79
C ILE A 572 -5.42 -11.19 -14.18
N SER A 573 -5.51 -10.88 -15.47
CA SER A 573 -5.34 -9.52 -15.99
C SER A 573 -6.40 -9.24 -17.03
N GLY A 574 -7.33 -8.35 -16.68
CA GLY A 574 -8.55 -8.11 -17.44
C GLY A 574 -9.28 -9.42 -17.72
N TYR A 575 -9.48 -9.73 -19.01
CA TYR A 575 -10.19 -10.93 -19.46
C TYR A 575 -9.29 -12.15 -19.69
N THR A 576 -8.04 -12.11 -19.23
CA THR A 576 -7.07 -13.21 -19.43
C THR A 576 -6.59 -13.77 -18.10
N ILE A 577 -6.73 -15.08 -17.95
CA ILE A 577 -6.13 -15.86 -16.86
C ILE A 577 -4.84 -16.47 -17.40
N TYR A 578 -3.70 -16.03 -16.87
CA TYR A 578 -2.39 -16.63 -17.10
C TYR A 578 -2.16 -17.77 -16.12
N LEU A 579 -1.76 -18.93 -16.64
CA LEU A 579 -1.55 -20.16 -15.89
C LEU A 579 -0.04 -20.41 -15.77
N ASN A 580 0.51 -20.24 -14.57
CA ASN A 580 1.93 -20.53 -14.30
C ASN A 580 2.09 -22.04 -14.11
N ARG A 581 2.79 -22.68 -15.06
CA ARG A 581 2.84 -24.14 -15.15
C ARG A 581 4.14 -24.69 -14.62
N ILE A 582 4.05 -25.88 -14.05
CA ILE A 582 5.18 -26.71 -13.65
C ILE A 582 5.08 -28.09 -14.30
N GLN A 583 6.21 -28.77 -14.41
CA GLN A 583 6.33 -30.13 -14.90
C GLN A 583 7.22 -30.95 -13.96
N ASN A 584 6.88 -32.22 -13.78
CA ASN A 584 7.73 -33.14 -13.02
C ASN A 584 8.81 -33.72 -13.95
N ASN A 585 10.08 -33.41 -13.69
CA ASN A 585 11.22 -33.88 -14.49
C ASN A 585 11.74 -35.27 -14.05
N GLY A 586 11.07 -35.92 -13.10
CA GLY A 586 11.45 -37.19 -12.48
C GLY A 586 12.28 -37.05 -11.20
N THR A 587 12.80 -35.87 -10.90
CA THR A 587 13.55 -35.56 -9.65
C THR A 587 12.82 -34.50 -8.82
N ALA A 588 12.28 -33.47 -9.47
CA ALA A 588 11.53 -32.38 -8.85
C ALA A 588 10.50 -31.82 -9.84
N TYR A 589 9.60 -30.98 -9.32
CA TYR A 589 8.79 -30.11 -10.16
C TYR A 589 9.62 -28.87 -10.53
N VAL A 590 9.61 -28.52 -11.81
CA VAL A 590 10.32 -27.36 -12.36
C VAL A 590 9.38 -26.54 -13.23
N ASP A 591 9.69 -25.26 -13.38
CA ASP A 591 8.91 -24.33 -14.20
C ASP A 591 8.79 -24.82 -15.66
N ALA A 592 7.63 -24.51 -16.25
CA ALA A 592 7.31 -24.75 -17.64
C ALA A 592 6.74 -23.46 -18.27
N ASP A 593 6.72 -23.40 -19.61
CA ASP A 593 6.14 -22.26 -20.33
C ASP A 593 4.72 -21.96 -19.83
N GLN A 594 4.38 -20.70 -19.67
CA GLN A 594 3.05 -20.25 -19.25
C GLN A 594 1.96 -20.65 -20.29
N ASP A 595 0.72 -20.82 -19.85
CA ASP A 595 -0.46 -20.94 -20.72
C ASP A 595 -1.49 -19.86 -20.39
N MET A 596 -2.54 -19.70 -21.19
CA MET A 596 -3.58 -18.71 -20.89
C MET A 596 -4.99 -19.13 -21.28
N ILE A 597 -5.96 -18.67 -20.49
CA ILE A 597 -7.40 -18.74 -20.78
C ILE A 597 -7.90 -17.32 -21.01
N MET A 598 -8.41 -17.01 -22.20
CA MET A 598 -8.93 -15.69 -22.53
C MET A 598 -10.45 -15.74 -22.73
N ASN A 599 -11.18 -14.87 -22.04
CA ASN A 599 -12.60 -14.64 -22.25
C ASN A 599 -12.80 -13.66 -23.43
N ARG A 600 -13.27 -14.18 -24.57
CA ARG A 600 -13.48 -13.38 -25.79
C ARG A 600 -14.79 -12.59 -25.80
N GLU A 601 -15.73 -12.91 -24.92
CA GLU A 601 -17.05 -12.27 -24.87
C GLU A 601 -17.06 -11.05 -23.94
N GLY A 602 -16.21 -11.04 -22.91
CA GLY A 602 -16.05 -9.91 -21.98
C GLY A 602 -15.57 -8.61 -22.62
N ASP A 603 -14.89 -8.67 -23.77
CA ASP A 603 -14.37 -7.50 -24.50
C ASP A 603 -15.46 -6.61 -25.13
N SER A 604 -16.75 -7.00 -25.07
CA SER A 604 -17.81 -6.42 -25.90
C SER A 604 -18.91 -5.62 -25.18
N LEU A 605 -18.77 -5.33 -23.87
CA LEU A 605 -19.87 -4.80 -23.03
C LEU A 605 -19.57 -3.51 -22.23
N LYS A 606 -18.48 -2.78 -22.49
CA LYS A 606 -18.20 -1.53 -21.76
C LYS A 606 -19.10 -0.38 -22.23
N VAL A 607 -20.01 0.08 -21.36
CA VAL A 607 -20.86 1.27 -21.59
C VAL A 607 -20.04 2.57 -21.52
N VAL A 608 -18.97 2.54 -20.72
CA VAL A 608 -18.00 3.61 -20.54
C VAL A 608 -16.61 3.00 -20.55
N ASP A 609 -15.63 3.68 -21.14
CA ASP A 609 -14.26 3.15 -21.26
C ASP A 609 -13.19 4.23 -21.05
N ILE A 610 -11.98 3.80 -20.69
CA ILE A 610 -10.83 4.68 -20.52
C ILE A 610 -10.09 4.81 -21.85
N ALA A 611 -9.92 6.05 -22.30
CA ALA A 611 -9.17 6.36 -23.51
C ALA A 611 -8.10 7.41 -23.24
N THR A 612 -7.24 7.61 -24.23
CA THR A 612 -6.20 8.63 -24.17
C THR A 612 -6.27 9.57 -25.36
N LYS A 613 -5.91 10.83 -25.15
CA LYS A 613 -5.64 11.80 -26.22
C LYS A 613 -4.24 12.39 -26.04
N ASN A 614 -3.63 12.81 -27.13
CA ASN A 614 -2.32 13.45 -27.11
C ASN A 614 -2.43 14.94 -27.48
N THR A 615 -1.63 15.77 -26.81
CA THR A 615 -1.41 17.18 -27.18
C THR A 615 0.07 17.50 -27.06
N ASP A 616 0.57 18.49 -27.78
CA ASP A 616 2.00 18.86 -27.70
C ASP A 616 2.38 19.30 -26.26
N GLU A 617 1.53 20.06 -25.59
CA GLU A 617 1.83 20.70 -24.30
C GLU A 617 1.70 19.75 -23.08
N LYS A 618 0.73 18.82 -23.11
CA LYS A 618 0.43 17.89 -21.99
C LYS A 618 0.76 16.43 -22.31
N GLU A 619 1.25 16.14 -23.52
CA GLU A 619 1.45 14.79 -24.05
C GLU A 619 0.18 13.91 -23.86
N THR A 620 0.34 12.66 -23.40
CA THR A 620 -0.78 11.74 -23.13
C THR A 620 -1.62 12.24 -21.97
N GLN A 621 -2.90 12.45 -22.24
CA GLN A 621 -3.95 12.72 -21.25
C GLN A 621 -4.98 11.59 -21.26
N VAL A 622 -5.46 11.24 -20.08
CA VAL A 622 -6.51 10.24 -19.87
C VAL A 622 -7.89 10.91 -19.90
N LEU A 623 -8.86 10.22 -20.48
CA LEU A 623 -10.26 10.62 -20.50
C LEU A 623 -11.18 9.41 -20.34
N ILE A 624 -12.34 9.66 -19.77
CA ILE A 624 -13.45 8.70 -19.72
C ILE A 624 -14.34 8.95 -20.95
N THR A 625 -14.57 7.91 -21.74
CA THR A 625 -15.44 7.94 -22.92
C THR A 625 -16.85 7.55 -22.55
N LEU A 626 -17.79 8.46 -22.77
CA LEU A 626 -19.23 8.27 -22.56
C LEU A 626 -19.87 7.61 -23.78
N GLN A 627 -20.95 6.87 -23.54
CA GLN A 627 -21.75 6.25 -24.60
C GLN A 627 -22.41 7.30 -25.52
N ASP A 628 -22.94 8.36 -24.92
CA ASP A 628 -23.64 9.44 -25.62
C ASP A 628 -22.91 10.78 -25.44
N GLU A 629 -23.10 11.69 -26.39
CA GLU A 629 -22.60 13.06 -26.25
C GLU A 629 -23.20 13.75 -25.00
N ALA A 630 -22.31 14.35 -24.20
CA ALA A 630 -22.66 15.27 -23.14
C ALA A 630 -23.47 16.45 -23.69
N LYS A 631 -24.27 17.08 -22.82
CA LYS A 631 -25.05 18.23 -23.25
C LYS A 631 -24.11 19.40 -23.58
N LYS A 632 -24.48 20.18 -24.60
CA LYS A 632 -23.69 21.34 -25.06
C LYS A 632 -23.51 22.46 -24.01
N LYS A 633 -24.29 22.44 -22.93
CA LYS A 633 -24.21 23.44 -21.86
C LYS A 633 -23.31 22.90 -20.75
N THR A 634 -22.38 23.71 -20.28
CA THR A 634 -21.54 23.40 -19.11
C THR A 634 -22.38 22.85 -17.95
N PRO A 635 -21.98 21.72 -17.35
CA PRO A 635 -22.68 21.14 -16.20
C PRO A 635 -22.76 22.11 -15.03
N LYS A 636 -23.83 21.98 -14.23
CA LYS A 636 -23.92 22.70 -12.96
C LYS A 636 -23.07 21.98 -11.94
N ILE A 637 -22.07 22.66 -11.37
CA ILE A 637 -21.26 22.13 -10.28
C ILE A 637 -22.11 22.05 -9.01
N LEU A 638 -22.06 20.92 -8.33
CA LEU A 638 -22.68 20.69 -7.04
C LEU A 638 -21.58 20.39 -6.00
N THR A 639 -21.79 20.88 -4.79
CA THR A 639 -21.04 20.42 -3.63
C THR A 639 -22.03 19.98 -2.56
N PRO A 640 -22.00 18.72 -2.13
CA PRO A 640 -22.84 18.25 -1.06
C PRO A 640 -22.49 18.92 0.26
N LYS A 641 -23.51 19.03 1.11
CA LYS A 641 -23.32 19.31 2.53
C LYS A 641 -23.23 18.01 3.32
N GLU A 642 -22.59 18.05 4.47
CA GLU A 642 -22.59 16.93 5.40
C GLU A 642 -23.85 16.92 6.25
N THR A 643 -24.39 15.75 6.52
CA THR A 643 -25.46 15.55 7.49
C THR A 643 -24.88 15.60 8.89
N ILE A 644 -25.50 16.37 9.79
CA ILE A 644 -25.08 16.46 11.18
C ILE A 644 -25.36 15.11 11.86
N LEU A 645 -24.30 14.46 12.33
CA LEU A 645 -24.42 13.24 13.14
C LEU A 645 -25.06 13.57 14.50
N GLU A 646 -26.23 13.00 14.77
CA GLU A 646 -26.87 13.14 16.09
C GLU A 646 -26.18 12.29 17.17
N GLN A 647 -25.47 11.24 16.76
CA GLN A 647 -24.74 10.29 17.62
C GLN A 647 -23.45 9.85 16.94
N LYS A 648 -22.46 9.44 17.74
CA LYS A 648 -21.20 8.87 17.24
C LYS A 648 -21.50 7.54 16.53
N ARG A 649 -21.06 7.40 15.28
CA ARG A 649 -21.22 6.18 14.47
C ARG A 649 -19.88 5.44 14.34
N GLU A 650 -19.27 5.08 15.47
CA GLU A 650 -17.95 4.43 15.48
C GLU A 650 -18.05 2.95 15.85
N VAL A 651 -17.31 2.11 15.11
CA VAL A 651 -17.17 0.66 15.38
C VAL A 651 -15.69 0.33 15.51
N SER A 652 -15.33 -0.39 16.57
CA SER A 652 -13.97 -0.91 16.74
C SER A 652 -13.92 -2.38 16.34
N LEU A 653 -12.98 -2.74 15.48
CA LEU A 653 -12.68 -4.13 15.12
C LEU A 653 -11.56 -4.67 16.00
N LYS A 654 -11.43 -6.01 16.06
CA LYS A 654 -10.27 -6.62 16.72
C LYS A 654 -9.08 -6.55 15.78
N GLU A 655 -8.00 -5.95 16.24
CA GLU A 655 -6.67 -6.03 15.62
C GLU A 655 -5.93 -7.24 16.20
N GLU A 656 -5.41 -8.14 15.35
CA GLU A 656 -4.55 -9.25 15.79
C GLU A 656 -3.08 -8.86 15.61
N LYS A 657 -2.35 -8.75 16.74
CA LYS A 657 -0.96 -8.25 16.78
C LYS A 657 0.13 -9.31 16.47
N ASP A 658 -0.24 -10.51 16.03
CA ASP A 658 0.68 -11.66 15.91
C ASP A 658 0.56 -12.36 14.54
N ASN A 659 0.32 -11.56 13.50
CA ASN A 659 0.19 -12.02 12.14
C ASN A 659 1.53 -11.83 11.45
N ASN A 660 2.54 -12.68 11.68
CA ASN A 660 3.91 -12.57 11.10
C ASN A 660 3.96 -12.05 9.64
N ARG A 661 3.86 -10.73 9.45
CA ARG A 661 3.69 -10.07 8.15
C ARG A 661 4.95 -9.31 7.79
N TYR A 662 5.20 -9.28 6.49
CA TYR A 662 6.30 -8.59 5.88
C TYR A 662 5.76 -7.47 5.00
N TYR A 663 6.28 -6.26 5.24
CA TYR A 663 5.92 -5.04 4.55
C TYR A 663 7.04 -4.65 3.60
N VAL A 664 6.73 -4.58 2.31
CA VAL A 664 7.67 -4.17 1.27
C VAL A 664 7.56 -2.67 1.07
N TYR A 665 8.54 -1.94 1.59
CA TYR A 665 8.62 -0.50 1.41
C TYR A 665 9.42 -0.14 0.17
N VAL A 666 8.82 0.64 -0.72
CA VAL A 666 9.43 1.18 -1.94
C VAL A 666 9.16 2.68 -1.95
N LYS A 667 10.22 3.49 -1.91
CA LYS A 667 10.14 4.97 -1.95
C LYS A 667 9.35 5.63 -0.81
N GLY A 668 9.03 4.88 0.25
CA GLY A 668 8.21 5.38 1.36
C GLY A 668 6.81 4.79 1.40
N GLU A 669 6.38 4.15 0.31
CA GLU A 669 5.07 3.48 0.21
C GLU A 669 5.19 1.99 0.48
N VAL A 670 4.11 1.37 0.98
CA VAL A 670 4.02 -0.10 1.10
C VAL A 670 3.38 -0.66 -0.16
N VAL A 671 4.18 -1.35 -0.98
CA VAL A 671 3.71 -1.91 -2.28
C VAL A 671 3.25 -3.36 -2.18
N LEU A 672 3.58 -4.05 -1.09
CA LEU A 672 3.17 -5.43 -0.83
C LEU A 672 3.19 -5.70 0.67
N THR A 673 2.12 -6.34 1.16
CA THR A 673 2.04 -6.95 2.48
C THR A 673 1.75 -8.43 2.32
N THR A 674 2.54 -9.28 2.95
CA THR A 674 2.45 -10.74 2.77
C THR A 674 3.00 -11.47 3.99
N ASP A 675 2.56 -12.71 4.21
CA ASP A 675 3.15 -13.64 5.19
C ASP A 675 4.38 -14.39 4.63
N SER A 676 4.66 -14.24 3.33
CA SER A 676 5.76 -14.88 2.61
C SER A 676 6.98 -13.95 2.51
N VAL A 677 8.04 -14.26 3.29
CA VAL A 677 9.27 -13.46 3.25
C VAL A 677 9.97 -13.52 1.89
N SER A 678 9.89 -14.64 1.16
CA SER A 678 10.49 -14.76 -0.16
C SER A 678 9.78 -13.87 -1.19
N ASP A 679 8.45 -13.85 -1.20
CA ASP A 679 7.68 -12.96 -2.07
C ASP A 679 7.96 -11.49 -1.74
N ALA A 680 8.06 -11.16 -0.46
CA ALA A 680 8.45 -9.82 -0.01
C ALA A 680 9.85 -9.43 -0.52
N ILE A 681 10.84 -10.33 -0.44
CA ILE A 681 12.21 -10.09 -0.93
C ILE A 681 12.24 -9.91 -2.43
N ILE A 682 11.54 -10.75 -3.18
CA ILE A 682 11.49 -10.69 -4.65
C ILE A 682 10.85 -9.36 -5.09
N ALA A 683 9.75 -8.96 -4.46
CA ALA A 683 9.11 -7.67 -4.70
C ALA A 683 10.05 -6.50 -4.36
N ALA A 684 10.68 -6.52 -3.19
CA ALA A 684 11.62 -5.49 -2.76
C ALA A 684 12.83 -5.39 -3.70
N ASN A 685 13.41 -6.52 -4.12
CA ASN A 685 14.61 -6.52 -4.96
C ASN A 685 14.32 -5.96 -6.36
N SER A 686 13.20 -6.38 -6.97
CA SER A 686 12.76 -5.92 -8.30
C SER A 686 12.44 -4.43 -8.33
N GLN A 687 11.89 -3.89 -7.24
CA GLN A 687 11.48 -2.49 -7.13
C GLN A 687 12.45 -1.62 -6.32
N MET A 688 13.65 -2.12 -6.03
CA MET A 688 14.70 -1.40 -5.29
C MET A 688 14.32 -1.00 -3.85
N GLY A 689 13.34 -1.66 -3.25
CA GLY A 689 12.83 -1.44 -1.89
C GLY A 689 13.56 -2.18 -0.78
N VAL A 690 12.88 -2.27 0.36
CA VAL A 690 13.30 -2.97 1.58
C VAL A 690 12.14 -3.80 2.13
N VAL A 691 12.46 -4.88 2.85
CA VAL A 691 11.48 -5.71 3.56
C VAL A 691 11.59 -5.43 5.04
N ILE A 692 10.46 -5.05 5.64
CA ILE A 692 10.31 -4.71 7.04
C ILE A 692 9.39 -5.74 7.68
N GLY A 693 9.76 -6.24 8.86
CA GLY A 693 8.86 -7.09 9.65
C GLY A 693 8.05 -6.27 10.66
N GLU A 694 7.15 -6.93 11.39
CA GLU A 694 6.18 -6.29 12.29
C GLU A 694 6.77 -5.37 13.38
N ASN A 695 8.02 -5.60 13.82
CA ASN A 695 8.67 -4.75 14.82
C ASN A 695 9.60 -3.68 14.16
N GLN A 696 9.32 -3.31 12.91
CA GLN A 696 10.11 -2.39 12.07
C GLN A 696 11.55 -2.81 11.77
N GLN A 697 11.97 -4.03 12.12
CA GLN A 697 13.29 -4.53 11.79
C GLN A 697 13.44 -4.76 10.28
N TYR A 698 14.62 -4.44 9.74
CA TYR A 698 14.97 -4.85 8.38
C TYR A 698 15.10 -6.37 8.33
N VAL A 699 14.19 -7.00 7.59
CA VAL A 699 14.29 -8.43 7.24
C VAL A 699 15.15 -8.59 6.00
N TRP A 700 15.08 -7.63 5.08
CA TRP A 700 15.92 -7.58 3.89
C TRP A 700 16.09 -6.15 3.37
N LYS A 701 17.25 -5.84 2.80
CA LYS A 701 17.45 -4.64 1.99
C LYS A 701 18.50 -4.87 0.93
N ARG A 702 18.40 -4.15 -0.19
CA ARG A 702 19.40 -4.16 -1.26
C ARG A 702 20.67 -3.39 -0.88
N SER A 703 21.30 -3.81 0.23
CA SER A 703 22.57 -3.30 0.75
C SER A 703 23.33 -4.47 1.36
N ARG A 704 24.53 -4.76 0.84
CA ARG A 704 25.44 -5.78 1.38
C ARG A 704 26.89 -5.35 1.17
N LYS A 705 27.81 -5.93 1.96
CA LYS A 705 29.26 -5.75 1.79
C LYS A 705 29.69 -6.25 0.40
N THR A 706 30.74 -5.67 -0.17
CA THR A 706 31.30 -6.11 -1.47
C THR A 706 31.80 -7.54 -1.46
N ALA A 707 32.28 -8.02 -0.31
CA ALA A 707 32.69 -9.39 -0.09
C ALA A 707 32.52 -9.74 1.40
N GLN A 708 32.32 -11.03 1.68
CA GLN A 708 32.24 -11.57 3.03
C GLN A 708 33.12 -12.83 3.09
N ALA A 709 34.13 -12.81 3.97
CA ALA A 709 34.98 -13.97 4.19
C ALA A 709 34.13 -15.13 4.74
N ALA A 710 34.56 -16.36 4.41
CA ALA A 710 33.92 -17.56 4.92
C ALA A 710 33.91 -17.56 6.45
N PHE A 711 32.79 -17.95 7.04
CA PHE A 711 32.67 -18.11 8.48
C PHE A 711 33.64 -19.19 8.99
N ASN A 712 34.36 -18.87 10.05
CA ASN A 712 35.40 -19.76 10.62
C ASN A 712 34.84 -20.70 11.71
N ASP A 713 33.58 -20.51 12.08
CA ASP A 713 32.89 -21.14 13.22
C ASP A 713 31.79 -22.14 12.78
N ILE A 714 31.79 -22.54 11.51
CA ILE A 714 30.86 -23.55 10.98
C ILE A 714 31.46 -24.94 11.17
N VAL A 715 30.89 -25.70 12.10
CA VAL A 715 31.33 -27.06 12.45
C VAL A 715 30.13 -27.97 12.73
N VAL A 716 30.25 -29.26 12.43
CA VAL A 716 29.23 -30.27 12.75
C VAL A 716 29.62 -30.96 14.05
N GLY A 717 28.68 -31.03 15.00
CA GLY A 717 28.83 -31.72 16.27
C GLY A 717 29.02 -33.23 16.13
N GLU A 718 29.64 -33.86 17.14
CA GLU A 718 29.97 -35.30 17.10
C GLU A 718 28.73 -36.20 16.98
N GLU A 719 27.58 -35.76 17.50
CA GLU A 719 26.33 -36.55 17.48
C GLU A 719 25.75 -36.71 16.07
N ASP A 720 25.97 -35.74 15.18
CA ASP A 720 25.46 -35.74 13.79
C ASP A 720 26.58 -35.92 12.74
N SER A 721 27.83 -36.18 13.16
CA SER A 721 28.96 -36.33 12.23
C SER A 721 28.80 -37.50 11.25
N GLY A 722 27.94 -38.48 11.56
CA GLY A 722 27.58 -39.61 10.69
C GLY A 722 26.23 -39.49 10.00
N ALA A 723 25.51 -38.38 10.15
CA ALA A 723 24.21 -38.14 9.56
C ALA A 723 24.31 -37.69 8.08
N GLY A 724 23.16 -37.58 7.39
CA GLY A 724 23.10 -37.00 6.04
C GLY A 724 23.34 -35.48 6.07
N SER A 725 23.76 -34.93 4.92
CA SER A 725 24.17 -33.52 4.80
C SER A 725 23.11 -32.52 5.25
N ILE A 726 21.82 -32.81 5.07
CA ILE A 726 20.71 -31.99 5.59
C ILE A 726 20.78 -31.84 7.12
N ALA A 727 20.87 -32.95 7.85
CA ALA A 727 20.94 -32.93 9.32
C ALA A 727 22.22 -32.22 9.79
N GLN A 728 23.33 -32.46 9.10
CA GLN A 728 24.62 -31.86 9.41
C GLN A 728 24.63 -30.33 9.20
N CYS A 729 24.01 -29.83 8.13
CA CYS A 729 23.89 -28.38 7.91
C CYS A 729 23.07 -27.69 9.01
N VAL A 730 21.93 -28.27 9.40
CA VAL A 730 21.09 -27.73 10.49
C VAL A 730 21.84 -27.80 11.82
N ASN A 731 22.51 -28.91 12.11
CA ASN A 731 23.33 -29.03 13.32
C ASN A 731 24.45 -27.97 13.32
N ALA A 732 25.14 -27.74 12.20
CA ALA A 732 26.18 -26.71 12.12
C ALA A 732 25.66 -25.28 12.31
N ILE A 733 24.42 -24.99 11.91
CA ILE A 733 23.74 -23.72 12.24
C ILE A 733 23.53 -23.61 13.75
N LEU A 734 23.08 -24.67 14.41
CA LEU A 734 22.83 -24.68 15.86
C LEU A 734 24.11 -24.62 16.68
N GLU A 735 25.17 -25.30 16.25
CA GLU A 735 26.50 -25.27 16.87
C GLU A 735 27.11 -23.86 16.84
N LYS A 736 26.92 -23.13 15.73
CA LYS A 736 27.32 -21.71 15.63
C LYS A 736 26.64 -20.85 16.70
N GLU A 737 25.42 -21.21 17.10
CA GLU A 737 24.63 -20.55 18.14
C GLU A 737 24.83 -21.18 19.53
N GLU A 738 25.87 -22.01 19.68
CA GLU A 738 26.23 -22.72 20.92
C GLU A 738 25.13 -23.70 21.42
N ILE A 739 24.24 -24.14 20.52
CA ILE A 739 23.17 -25.10 20.82
C ILE A 739 23.58 -26.49 20.34
N ASN A 740 23.74 -27.40 21.30
CA ASN A 740 24.18 -28.77 21.08
C ASN A 740 22.99 -29.73 21.16
N ILE A 741 22.42 -30.12 20.01
CA ILE A 741 21.33 -31.11 19.93
C ILE A 741 21.55 -32.09 18.76
N SER A 742 21.07 -33.33 18.93
CA SER A 742 21.03 -34.32 17.84
C SER A 742 19.88 -34.02 16.87
N VAL A 743 20.20 -33.39 15.75
CA VAL A 743 19.25 -33.06 14.69
C VAL A 743 18.76 -34.32 13.97
N SER A 744 19.64 -35.29 13.72
CA SER A 744 19.26 -36.54 13.07
C SER A 744 18.19 -37.34 13.85
N ALA A 745 18.20 -37.25 15.18
CA ALA A 745 17.18 -37.85 16.03
C ALA A 745 15.82 -37.16 15.91
N LEU A 746 15.78 -35.84 15.74
CA LEU A 746 14.54 -35.06 15.55
C LEU A 746 13.96 -35.27 14.15
N ILE A 747 14.80 -35.28 13.11
CA ILE A 747 14.38 -35.63 11.76
C ILE A 747 13.78 -37.05 11.72
N SER A 748 14.39 -38.00 12.45
CA SER A 748 13.86 -39.36 12.56
C SER A 748 12.50 -39.45 13.27
N GLN A 749 12.12 -38.42 14.05
CA GLN A 749 10.82 -38.28 14.70
C GLN A 749 9.78 -37.58 13.81
N GLY A 750 10.18 -37.12 12.61
CA GLY A 750 9.29 -36.51 11.62
C GLY A 750 9.33 -34.98 11.59
N GLU A 751 10.21 -34.32 12.35
CA GLU A 751 10.40 -32.88 12.27
C GLU A 751 11.15 -32.49 10.98
N THR A 752 10.74 -31.39 10.35
CA THR A 752 11.48 -30.83 9.20
C THR A 752 12.70 -30.01 9.67
N PRO A 753 13.73 -29.86 8.81
CA PRO A 753 14.89 -29.00 9.09
C PRO A 753 14.53 -27.60 9.63
N LYS A 754 13.57 -26.91 8.99
CA LYS A 754 13.10 -25.59 9.43
C LYS A 754 12.35 -25.65 10.77
N GLN A 755 11.50 -26.66 10.99
CA GLN A 755 10.79 -26.83 12.26
C GLN A 755 11.76 -27.00 13.43
N ILE A 756 12.87 -27.72 13.23
CA ILE A 756 13.90 -27.89 14.25
C ILE A 756 14.51 -26.53 14.62
N LEU A 757 14.84 -25.69 13.63
CA LEU A 757 15.33 -24.34 13.90
C LEU A 757 14.29 -23.49 14.63
N LEU A 758 13.02 -23.49 14.18
CA LEU A 758 11.92 -22.75 14.82
C LEU A 758 11.69 -23.19 16.28
N ASN A 759 11.78 -24.49 16.54
CA ASN A 759 11.58 -25.07 17.87
C ASN A 759 12.76 -24.79 18.80
N THR A 760 13.95 -24.54 18.25
CA THR A 760 15.21 -24.48 19.03
C THR A 760 15.72 -23.04 19.21
N LEU A 761 15.71 -22.22 18.16
CA LEU A 761 16.18 -20.84 18.18
C LEU A 761 15.09 -19.92 18.73
N LYS A 762 15.02 -19.76 20.06
CA LYS A 762 13.97 -18.94 20.71
C LYS A 762 14.16 -17.43 20.60
N ASP A 763 15.40 -16.99 20.39
CA ASP A 763 15.75 -15.58 20.28
C ASP A 763 16.05 -15.17 18.82
N ALA A 764 15.51 -15.91 17.84
CA ALA A 764 15.69 -15.61 16.42
C ALA A 764 14.42 -15.94 15.63
N THR A 765 14.22 -15.20 14.54
CA THR A 765 13.20 -15.49 13.53
C THR A 765 13.80 -16.36 12.44
N VAL A 766 13.23 -17.53 12.19
CA VAL A 766 13.63 -18.41 11.08
C VAL A 766 12.92 -17.97 9.81
N LEU A 767 13.69 -17.71 8.75
CA LEU A 767 13.21 -17.15 7.50
C LEU A 767 13.25 -18.21 6.40
N ASP A 768 12.14 -18.34 5.68
CA ASP A 768 12.00 -19.20 4.51
C ASP A 768 12.34 -18.43 3.24
N LEU A 769 13.48 -18.72 2.65
CA LEU A 769 13.98 -17.99 1.49
C LEU A 769 13.75 -18.80 0.21
N THR A 770 12.82 -19.76 0.24
CA THR A 770 12.53 -20.61 -0.92
C THR A 770 12.03 -19.78 -2.09
N GLY A 771 12.66 -19.96 -3.26
CA GLY A 771 12.38 -19.19 -4.46
C GLY A 771 13.28 -17.96 -4.67
N CYS A 772 13.99 -17.48 -3.65
CA CYS A 772 14.99 -16.42 -3.81
C CYS A 772 16.17 -16.88 -4.68
N THR A 773 16.84 -15.93 -5.30
CA THR A 773 18.10 -16.10 -6.04
C THR A 773 19.31 -16.12 -5.11
N VAL A 774 20.48 -16.56 -5.61
CA VAL A 774 21.72 -16.47 -4.82
C VAL A 774 22.02 -15.03 -4.44
N ASP A 775 21.78 -14.06 -5.33
CA ASP A 775 22.05 -12.65 -5.04
C ASP A 775 21.25 -12.14 -3.83
N GLU A 776 19.99 -12.54 -3.72
CA GLU A 776 19.08 -12.12 -2.64
C GLU A 776 19.50 -12.70 -1.29
N ILE A 777 19.88 -13.98 -1.23
CA ILE A 777 20.25 -14.64 0.04
C ILE A 777 21.60 -14.19 0.59
N LEU A 778 22.48 -13.62 -0.24
CA LEU A 778 23.79 -13.13 0.22
C LEU A 778 23.69 -11.93 1.17
N TYR A 779 22.53 -11.28 1.26
CA TYR A 779 22.24 -10.29 2.31
C TYR A 779 22.46 -10.89 3.71
N TYR A 780 21.88 -12.06 3.98
CA TYR A 780 21.98 -12.74 5.27
C TYR A 780 23.41 -13.15 5.60
N VAL A 781 24.12 -13.68 4.60
CA VAL A 781 25.54 -14.01 4.72
C VAL A 781 26.37 -12.76 5.06
N SER A 782 26.07 -11.62 4.45
CA SER A 782 26.73 -10.33 4.76
C SER A 782 26.57 -9.89 6.22
N ASN A 783 25.42 -10.26 6.82
CA ASN A 783 25.06 -9.98 8.21
C ASN A 783 25.55 -11.06 9.18
N GLY A 784 26.24 -12.10 8.70
CA GLY A 784 26.84 -13.14 9.54
C GLY A 784 25.98 -14.40 9.72
N TYR A 785 24.84 -14.50 9.03
CA TYR A 785 23.93 -15.64 9.11
C TYR A 785 24.20 -16.63 7.98
N PRO A 786 24.56 -17.90 8.24
CA PRO A 786 24.69 -18.91 7.21
C PRO A 786 23.33 -19.25 6.59
N VAL A 787 23.31 -19.53 5.29
CA VAL A 787 22.09 -19.90 4.58
C VAL A 787 22.14 -21.39 4.24
N PHE A 788 21.15 -22.15 4.69
CA PHE A 788 20.96 -23.53 4.27
C PHE A 788 20.49 -23.56 2.83
N ALA A 789 21.03 -24.46 2.01
CA ALA A 789 20.68 -24.62 0.61
C ALA A 789 20.60 -26.09 0.19
N MET A 790 19.47 -26.49 -0.40
CA MET A 790 19.34 -27.80 -1.03
C MET A 790 20.12 -27.85 -2.35
N THR A 791 20.76 -28.98 -2.63
CA THR A 791 21.54 -29.23 -3.85
C THR A 791 20.99 -30.39 -4.69
N GLY A 792 19.96 -31.05 -4.17
CA GLY A 792 19.20 -32.15 -4.76
C GLY A 792 18.11 -32.57 -3.77
N SER A 793 17.50 -33.75 -3.94
CA SER A 793 16.40 -34.19 -3.05
C SER A 793 16.85 -34.58 -1.64
N ASN A 794 18.11 -35.01 -1.45
CA ASN A 794 18.62 -35.52 -0.17
C ASN A 794 19.94 -34.87 0.28
N ASP A 795 20.44 -33.89 -0.48
CA ASP A 795 21.76 -33.30 -0.27
C ASP A 795 21.66 -31.79 -0.05
N ALA A 796 22.40 -31.27 0.93
CA ALA A 796 22.42 -29.84 1.27
C ALA A 796 23.84 -29.32 1.57
N VAL A 797 24.00 -28.00 1.45
CA VAL A 797 25.22 -27.24 1.79
C VAL A 797 24.85 -25.98 2.57
N LEU A 798 25.83 -25.34 3.21
CA LEU A 798 25.67 -23.99 3.77
C LEU A 798 26.38 -22.95 2.90
N VAL A 799 25.71 -21.84 2.58
CA VAL A 799 26.35 -20.64 2.03
C VAL A 799 26.94 -19.84 3.20
N VAL A 800 28.25 -19.66 3.22
CA VAL A 800 28.99 -19.14 4.39
C VAL A 800 29.90 -17.95 4.07
N GLY A 801 29.97 -17.52 2.82
CA GLY A 801 30.77 -16.38 2.38
C GLY A 801 30.63 -16.13 0.88
N TYR A 802 31.18 -15.02 0.40
CA TYR A 802 31.19 -14.67 -1.02
C TYR A 802 32.27 -13.62 -1.35
N ASP A 803 32.65 -13.57 -2.62
CA ASP A 803 33.43 -12.48 -3.20
C ASP A 803 32.73 -11.94 -4.45
N ALA A 804 33.41 -11.08 -5.21
CA ALA A 804 32.83 -10.42 -6.37
C ALA A 804 32.32 -11.38 -7.46
N ASN A 805 32.83 -12.61 -7.53
CA ASN A 805 32.49 -13.56 -8.60
C ASN A 805 32.05 -14.94 -8.10
N ASN A 806 32.21 -15.23 -6.81
CA ASN A 806 32.01 -16.57 -6.27
C ASN A 806 31.23 -16.55 -4.97
N VAL A 807 30.47 -17.61 -4.74
CA VAL A 807 29.97 -17.98 -3.41
C VAL A 807 30.88 -19.03 -2.78
N VAL A 808 30.97 -19.00 -1.45
CA VAL A 808 31.69 -19.98 -0.65
C VAL A 808 30.67 -20.90 0.02
N LEU A 809 30.76 -22.19 -0.31
CA LEU A 809 29.86 -23.22 0.15
C LEU A 809 30.60 -24.14 1.13
N TYR A 810 29.98 -24.46 2.26
CA TYR A 810 30.43 -25.50 3.18
C TYR A 810 29.70 -26.80 2.87
N ASP A 811 30.47 -27.84 2.52
CA ASP A 811 29.95 -29.19 2.34
C ASP A 811 30.21 -30.00 3.62
N PRO A 812 29.15 -30.34 4.38
CA PRO A 812 29.30 -31.09 5.61
C PRO A 812 29.77 -32.54 5.39
N ALA A 813 29.55 -33.13 4.21
CA ALA A 813 29.95 -34.50 3.93
C ALA A 813 31.48 -34.67 3.87
N VAL A 814 32.20 -33.60 3.49
CA VAL A 814 33.67 -33.56 3.48
C VAL A 814 34.26 -32.64 4.56
N GLY A 815 33.42 -31.88 5.26
CA GLY A 815 33.82 -30.94 6.32
C GLY A 815 34.70 -29.79 5.81
N GLN A 816 34.53 -29.38 4.55
CA GLN A 816 35.37 -28.35 3.91
C GLN A 816 34.53 -27.32 3.16
N THR A 817 35.09 -26.11 3.04
CA THR A 817 34.54 -25.06 2.18
C THR A 817 35.15 -25.10 0.79
N TYR A 818 34.34 -24.88 -0.25
CA TYR A 818 34.81 -24.69 -1.62
C TYR A 818 34.14 -23.48 -2.27
N LYS A 819 34.74 -22.98 -3.36
CA LYS A 819 34.19 -21.87 -4.14
C LYS A 819 33.48 -22.39 -5.37
N ARG A 820 32.38 -21.73 -5.72
CA ARG A 820 31.67 -21.92 -6.98
C ARG A 820 31.33 -20.53 -7.54
N THR A 821 31.36 -20.38 -8.86
CA THR A 821 30.97 -19.09 -9.46
C THR A 821 29.50 -18.81 -9.12
N THR A 822 29.11 -17.54 -9.02
CA THR A 822 27.72 -17.20 -8.69
C THR A 822 26.74 -17.82 -9.68
N ALA A 823 27.05 -17.77 -10.98
CA ALA A 823 26.21 -18.36 -12.03
C ALA A 823 26.08 -19.89 -11.92
N ASP A 824 27.18 -20.61 -11.65
CA ASP A 824 27.14 -22.07 -11.47
C ASP A 824 26.38 -22.46 -10.18
N ALA A 825 26.39 -21.59 -9.17
CA ALA A 825 25.64 -21.79 -7.93
C ALA A 825 24.15 -21.54 -8.14
N ASP A 826 23.79 -20.45 -8.83
CA ASP A 826 22.40 -20.17 -9.24
C ASP A 826 21.81 -21.34 -10.03
N GLU A 827 22.52 -21.86 -11.05
CA GLU A 827 22.05 -23.01 -11.83
C GLU A 827 21.88 -24.27 -10.97
N MET A 828 22.82 -24.52 -10.06
CA MET A 828 22.79 -25.69 -9.17
C MET A 828 21.60 -25.65 -8.21
N PHE A 829 21.35 -24.51 -7.57
CA PHE A 829 20.24 -24.36 -6.64
C PHE A 829 18.89 -24.27 -7.35
N PHE A 830 18.83 -23.63 -8.53
CA PHE A 830 17.63 -23.58 -9.35
C PHE A 830 17.16 -24.99 -9.74
N ASN A 831 18.09 -25.85 -10.17
CA ASN A 831 17.79 -27.25 -10.48
C ASN A 831 17.34 -28.07 -9.26
N ALA A 832 17.63 -27.59 -8.04
CA ALA A 832 17.19 -28.17 -6.77
C ALA A 832 15.93 -27.48 -6.19
N GLY A 833 15.32 -26.54 -6.92
CA GLY A 833 14.10 -25.84 -6.52
C GLY A 833 14.31 -24.58 -5.68
N ASN A 834 15.53 -24.04 -5.59
CA ASN A 834 15.86 -22.84 -4.79
C ASN A 834 15.36 -22.92 -3.34
N ILE A 835 15.48 -24.08 -2.70
CA ILE A 835 15.04 -24.27 -1.32
C ILE A 835 16.14 -23.74 -0.38
N PHE A 836 15.84 -22.61 0.24
CA PHE A 836 16.74 -21.90 1.14
C PHE A 836 16.05 -21.55 2.45
N PHE A 837 16.78 -21.56 3.55
CA PHE A 837 16.32 -20.95 4.81
C PHE A 837 17.49 -20.48 5.65
N THR A 838 17.23 -19.52 6.52
CA THR A 838 18.20 -18.96 7.46
C THR A 838 17.49 -18.49 8.73
N TYR A 839 18.21 -17.80 9.61
CA TYR A 839 17.66 -17.16 10.79
C TYR A 839 18.22 -15.75 10.93
N GLN A 840 17.50 -14.92 11.67
CA GLN A 840 17.91 -13.56 12.01
C GLN A 840 17.56 -13.29 13.47
N LYS A 841 18.49 -12.67 14.20
CA LYS A 841 18.28 -12.19 15.58
C LYS A 841 17.81 -10.75 15.60
#